data_AF-A0A2U9R692-F1
#
_entry.id   AF-A0A2U9R692-F1
#
_cell.length_a   1.000
_cell.length_b   1.000
_cell.length_c   1.000
_cell.angle_alpha   90.00
_cell.angle_beta   90.00
_cell.angle_gamma   90.00
#
_symmetry.space_group_name_H-M   'P 1'
#
loop_
_entity.id
_entity.type
_entity.pdbx_description
1 polymer ?
#
loop_
_entity_poly.entity_id
_entity_poly.type
_entity_poly.pdbx_seq_one_letter_code
_entity_poly.pdbx_strand_id
1 'polypeptide(L)'
;MRKKNVLAWICIQHVLKFLFYFSGAVTLWVFQQAMTEAEIKKEDYKPTKRKQSEKSNGTTKRVKKEKSTKASSKRAKEVKTEVKQEGAHEEKTLGVKKEEDGEEDQNGFDDDQSFKWWENPDDLDGEVKWETLEHNGVIFPPEYEPLPKNVKLYYDGRPVTLPLEAEEVAGFFGALLESDHAKNPTFQANFFRDFKKVLEESGGCAEADIENFEKCDFSKIFEYYNAKREERRALPPKEKKRLKEEKEKAEEKYKYCLLNGRKEQVGNFRIEPPGLFRGRGAHPKTGALKRRVRPEDITLNLGKDAPIPAPPEGTQWGEIKHDNTVTWLAMWKENIMGNVKYVRFSQNSSFKGMSDFKKFEKARELKKHIDKIRDDYRSKLKSNMMIDRQIATATYLIDIFALRAGGEKRDDEADTVGCCSLRFEHIFLKPPNTVIFDFLGKDSIRFYQEVQVDQQVFKNLKIFKKDPKKPGDDLFDRLNPGILNTYFQDFMPGLTAKVFRTYNASKTMQDQIDNIPNEGTVNEKVVAFNAANREVAILCNHQRTIPKAHQAGVQKINERIEEMMWQKIKLKRLMLQLDKTLKKKEMSYFAEVADLTKEKEQEIVTRWSERELDKVQKKFEKDKERLGYERKEMPAEDYKVKMAEIKEDHKKRLEKTKEIVKQYKAEAKKQKYEEKSSYTMEKLKTQVDKLEERIKNTSLQLKDKEENSTVSLGTSKMNYIDPRLTVMFAKKFNVPIEKLFTKTLRDKFAWAIESADENWRF
;
A
#
# COMPACT_ATOMS: atom_id res chain seq x y z
N MET A 1 14.71 -26.55 -57.34
CA MET A 1 14.04 -25.66 -56.35
C MET A 1 13.11 -26.38 -55.34
N ARG A 2 13.26 -27.68 -55.05
CA ARG A 2 12.37 -28.39 -54.08
C ARG A 2 13.04 -28.87 -52.78
N LYS A 3 14.33 -28.61 -52.55
CA LYS A 3 15.04 -29.01 -51.30
C LYS A 3 15.29 -27.86 -50.30
N LYS A 4 15.17 -26.59 -50.70
CA LYS A 4 15.33 -25.44 -49.78
C LYS A 4 14.07 -25.08 -48.97
N ASN A 5 12.87 -25.43 -49.45
CA ASN A 5 11.61 -25.14 -48.74
C ASN A 5 11.24 -26.15 -47.66
N VAL A 6 11.83 -27.35 -47.68
CA VAL A 6 11.56 -28.39 -46.66
C VAL A 6 12.33 -28.10 -45.36
N LEU A 7 13.56 -27.56 -45.44
CA LEU A 7 14.31 -27.14 -44.26
C LEU A 7 13.69 -25.92 -43.56
N ALA A 8 13.18 -24.94 -44.32
CA ALA A 8 12.50 -23.77 -43.74
C ALA A 8 11.21 -24.17 -42.99
N TRP A 9 10.48 -25.17 -43.49
CA TRP A 9 9.27 -25.68 -42.85
C TRP A 9 9.56 -26.53 -41.60
N ILE A 10 10.67 -27.28 -41.59
CA ILE A 10 11.15 -28.05 -40.42
C ILE A 10 11.70 -27.13 -39.32
N CYS A 11 12.33 -26.00 -39.66
CA CYS A 11 12.76 -24.98 -38.70
C CYS A 11 11.57 -24.24 -38.06
N ILE A 12 10.53 -23.91 -38.82
CA ILE A 12 9.31 -23.27 -38.28
C ILE A 12 8.53 -24.22 -37.36
N GLN A 13 8.47 -25.52 -37.69
CA GLN A 13 7.88 -26.55 -36.82
C GLN A 13 8.67 -26.77 -35.51
N HIS A 14 10.00 -26.63 -35.53
CA HIS A 14 10.82 -26.69 -34.30
C HIS A 14 10.67 -25.44 -33.42
N VAL A 15 10.56 -24.24 -34.02
CA VAL A 15 10.33 -22.99 -33.27
C VAL A 15 8.93 -22.96 -32.65
N LEU A 16 7.91 -23.50 -33.33
CA LEU A 16 6.56 -23.64 -32.78
C LEU A 16 6.45 -24.72 -31.69
N LYS A 17 7.21 -25.82 -31.79
CA LYS A 17 7.34 -26.81 -30.69
C LYS A 17 8.08 -26.24 -29.47
N PHE A 18 9.03 -25.33 -29.67
CA PHE A 18 9.74 -24.65 -28.58
C PHE A 18 8.84 -23.64 -27.85
N LEU A 19 7.93 -22.97 -28.57
CA LEU A 19 6.90 -22.09 -27.98
C LEU A 19 5.81 -22.87 -27.23
N PHE A 20 5.48 -24.10 -27.66
CA PHE A 20 4.52 -24.97 -26.98
C PHE A 20 5.10 -25.62 -25.70
N TYR A 21 6.42 -25.85 -25.63
CA TYR A 21 7.09 -26.36 -24.42
C TYR A 21 7.17 -25.34 -23.27
N PHE A 22 6.96 -24.05 -23.55
CA PHE A 22 6.84 -23.01 -22.53
C PHE A 22 5.44 -22.93 -21.88
N SER A 23 4.50 -23.79 -22.31
CA SER A 23 3.24 -24.06 -21.62
C SER A 23 3.37 -25.10 -20.50
N GLY A 24 4.58 -25.30 -19.95
CA GLY A 24 4.86 -26.05 -18.71
C GLY A 24 4.28 -25.42 -17.42
N ALA A 25 3.25 -24.58 -17.56
CA ALA A 25 2.51 -23.95 -16.47
C ALA A 25 1.58 -24.93 -15.72
N VAL A 26 1.44 -26.18 -16.18
CA VAL A 26 0.53 -27.18 -15.59
C VAL A 26 1.28 -28.25 -14.77
N THR A 27 2.56 -28.51 -15.05
CA THR A 27 3.33 -29.55 -14.34
C THR A 27 4.04 -29.05 -13.08
N LEU A 28 4.39 -27.76 -12.99
CA LEU A 28 4.90 -27.18 -11.73
C LEU A 28 3.81 -26.96 -10.67
N TRP A 29 2.55 -26.82 -11.11
CA TRP A 29 1.39 -26.70 -10.22
C TRP A 29 1.19 -27.97 -9.36
N VAL A 30 1.52 -29.15 -9.91
CA VAL A 30 1.50 -30.44 -9.19
C VAL A 30 2.62 -30.56 -8.15
N PHE A 31 3.77 -29.90 -8.37
CA PHE A 31 4.88 -29.86 -7.40
C PHE A 31 4.66 -28.85 -6.27
N GLN A 32 3.90 -27.77 -6.54
CA GLN A 32 3.63 -26.71 -5.58
C GLN A 32 2.54 -27.06 -4.55
N GLN A 33 1.68 -28.05 -4.82
CA GLN A 33 0.60 -28.45 -3.90
C GLN A 33 1.00 -29.60 -2.95
N ALA A 34 1.95 -30.46 -3.34
CA ALA A 34 2.40 -31.61 -2.54
C ALA A 34 3.42 -31.27 -1.44
N MET A 35 4.18 -30.17 -1.57
CA MET A 35 5.12 -29.71 -0.54
C MET A 35 4.46 -28.94 0.61
N THR A 36 3.17 -28.62 0.49
CA THR A 36 2.39 -27.89 1.51
C THR A 36 1.84 -28.77 2.65
N GLU A 37 1.99 -30.10 2.60
CA GLU A 37 1.38 -31.01 3.60
C GLU A 37 2.32 -32.05 4.23
N ALA A 38 3.61 -32.11 3.88
CA ALA A 38 4.52 -33.10 4.47
C ALA A 38 5.71 -32.44 5.21
N GLU A 39 5.70 -32.63 6.53
CA GLU A 39 6.80 -32.46 7.50
C GLU A 39 6.80 -31.21 8.39
N ILE A 40 5.72 -31.10 9.17
CA ILE A 40 5.81 -30.71 10.59
C ILE A 40 6.58 -31.81 11.33
N LYS A 41 7.85 -31.58 11.63
CA LYS A 41 8.53 -32.22 12.77
C LYS A 41 8.97 -31.14 13.75
N LYS A 42 8.20 -31.05 14.85
CA LYS A 42 8.56 -30.35 16.07
C LYS A 42 9.69 -31.11 16.74
N GLU A 43 10.82 -30.45 16.96
CA GLU A 43 11.70 -30.79 18.09
C GLU A 43 11.85 -29.54 18.96
N ASP A 44 11.46 -29.71 20.22
CA ASP A 44 11.35 -28.70 21.25
C ASP A 44 12.72 -28.18 21.71
N TYR A 45 12.99 -26.89 21.50
CA TYR A 45 14.07 -26.19 22.19
C TYR A 45 13.54 -25.57 23.50
N LYS A 46 13.86 -26.20 24.64
CA LYS A 46 13.57 -25.68 25.99
C LYS A 46 14.57 -24.56 26.35
N PRO A 47 14.12 -23.37 26.80
CA PRO A 47 15.02 -22.33 27.28
C PRO A 47 15.52 -22.65 28.69
N THR A 48 16.85 -22.76 28.85
CA THR A 48 17.49 -22.88 30.16
C THR A 48 17.69 -21.51 30.80
N LYS A 49 17.21 -21.40 32.05
CA LYS A 49 17.35 -20.24 32.94
C LYS A 49 18.82 -19.86 33.12
N ARG A 50 19.18 -18.61 32.82
CA ARG A 50 20.44 -18.00 33.29
C ARG A 50 20.23 -17.40 34.68
N LYS A 51 21.03 -17.87 35.63
CA LYS A 51 21.17 -17.31 36.98
C LYS A 51 21.91 -15.96 36.91
N GLN A 52 21.44 -15.02 37.71
CA GLN A 52 22.15 -13.81 38.11
C GLN A 52 23.48 -14.15 38.78
N SER A 53 24.47 -13.28 38.55
CA SER A 53 25.53 -13.03 39.52
C SER A 53 25.77 -11.53 39.56
N GLU A 54 25.45 -10.94 40.70
CA GLU A 54 25.82 -9.60 41.13
C GLU A 54 27.34 -9.48 41.34
N LYS A 55 27.87 -8.27 41.09
CA LYS A 55 28.93 -7.56 41.85
C LYS A 55 29.13 -6.21 41.17
N SER A 56 28.55 -5.12 41.69
CA SER A 56 28.95 -4.29 42.84
C SER A 56 29.91 -3.14 42.46
N ASN A 57 29.33 -1.94 42.47
CA ASN A 57 29.83 -0.61 42.85
C ASN A 57 31.33 -0.28 42.84
N GLY A 58 31.62 0.88 42.24
CA GLY A 58 32.88 1.61 42.38
C GLY A 58 32.81 3.02 41.81
N THR A 59 32.25 3.93 42.59
CA THR A 59 32.10 5.39 42.43
C THR A 59 33.43 6.13 42.24
N THR A 60 33.52 7.19 41.41
CA THR A 60 33.94 8.57 41.82
C THR A 60 34.04 9.60 40.67
N LYS A 61 33.38 10.76 40.92
CA LYS A 61 33.76 12.19 40.73
C LYS A 61 34.59 12.61 39.50
N ARG A 62 34.10 13.51 38.61
CA ARG A 62 33.83 14.97 38.71
C ARG A 62 35.07 15.85 38.44
N VAL A 63 34.92 16.83 37.51
CA VAL A 63 35.55 18.18 37.33
C VAL A 63 35.69 18.42 35.80
N LYS A 64 35.07 19.37 35.08
CA LYS A 64 34.80 20.84 35.18
C LYS A 64 35.95 21.73 34.65
N LYS A 65 35.74 22.37 33.48
CA LYS A 65 36.18 23.75 33.07
C LYS A 65 35.71 23.98 31.61
N GLU A 66 34.78 24.87 31.27
CA GLU A 66 34.73 26.36 31.24
C GLU A 66 35.66 27.09 30.24
N LYS A 67 34.99 27.71 29.26
CA LYS A 67 35.06 29.12 28.76
C LYS A 67 36.22 29.64 27.90
N SER A 68 35.80 30.32 26.82
CA SER A 68 36.04 31.75 26.45
C SER A 68 36.44 31.90 24.96
N THR A 69 35.58 32.47 24.09
CA THR A 69 35.52 33.88 23.55
C THR A 69 36.80 34.32 22.81
N LYS A 70 36.84 35.06 21.68
CA LYS A 70 35.93 36.02 21.03
C LYS A 70 36.56 36.49 19.69
N ALA A 71 35.72 36.98 18.74
CA ALA A 71 35.88 38.17 17.85
C ALA A 71 37.05 38.17 16.81
N SER A 72 37.04 38.83 15.63
CA SER A 72 36.21 39.80 14.87
C SER A 72 36.73 39.78 13.40
N SER A 73 36.03 40.18 12.33
CA SER A 73 35.76 41.57 11.88
C SER A 73 35.11 41.50 10.45
N LYS A 74 33.97 42.18 10.19
CA LYS A 74 33.77 43.42 9.36
C LYS A 74 34.40 43.35 7.94
N ARG A 75 33.76 43.74 6.81
CA ARG A 75 32.97 44.96 6.54
C ARG A 75 32.40 44.99 5.08
N ALA A 76 31.30 45.76 4.90
CA ALA A 76 30.85 46.57 3.73
C ALA A 76 30.36 45.86 2.42
N LYS A 77 29.09 46.00 2.01
CA LYS A 77 28.35 47.14 1.36
C LYS A 77 28.68 47.32 -0.13
N GLU A 78 27.72 47.07 -1.02
CA GLU A 78 27.30 48.04 -2.05
C GLU A 78 25.94 47.68 -2.68
N VAL A 79 25.27 48.72 -3.15
CA VAL A 79 23.88 48.85 -3.62
C VAL A 79 23.95 49.24 -5.10
N LYS A 80 23.05 48.77 -5.97
CA LYS A 80 22.17 49.63 -6.84
C LYS A 80 21.60 48.95 -8.09
N THR A 81 20.31 49.28 -8.27
CA THR A 81 19.53 49.66 -9.47
C THR A 81 19.00 48.64 -10.49
N GLU A 82 17.67 48.77 -10.62
CA GLU A 82 16.72 48.41 -11.68
C GLU A 82 17.18 48.75 -13.11
N VAL A 83 16.66 48.01 -14.10
CA VAL A 83 16.02 48.53 -15.32
C VAL A 83 14.95 47.54 -15.82
N LYS A 84 13.72 48.03 -16.01
CA LYS A 84 12.62 47.45 -16.81
C LYS A 84 12.92 47.54 -18.31
N GLN A 85 12.51 46.54 -19.10
CA GLN A 85 11.92 46.84 -20.41
C GLN A 85 10.93 45.76 -20.86
N GLU A 86 9.76 46.26 -21.27
CA GLU A 86 8.61 45.57 -21.86
C GLU A 86 8.90 45.14 -23.30
N GLY A 87 8.12 44.16 -23.78
CA GLY A 87 8.07 43.77 -25.19
C GLY A 87 7.00 42.71 -25.42
N ALA A 88 5.76 43.14 -25.62
CA ALA A 88 4.60 42.33 -25.94
C ALA A 88 4.63 41.77 -27.37
N HIS A 89 4.01 40.60 -27.57
CA HIS A 89 3.30 40.27 -28.80
C HIS A 89 2.17 39.27 -28.50
N GLU A 90 0.93 39.74 -28.63
CA GLU A 90 -0.30 38.95 -28.68
C GLU A 90 -0.42 38.24 -30.04
N GLU A 91 -1.04 37.04 -30.07
CA GLU A 91 -2.28 36.81 -30.84
C GLU A 91 -2.95 35.44 -30.55
N LYS A 92 -4.20 35.56 -30.05
CA LYS A 92 -5.45 34.85 -30.43
C LYS A 92 -5.66 33.34 -30.20
N THR A 93 -6.28 33.08 -29.04
CA THR A 93 -7.53 32.34 -28.77
C THR A 93 -8.28 31.61 -29.90
N LEU A 94 -8.73 30.37 -29.59
CA LEU A 94 -10.03 29.81 -30.00
C LEU A 94 -10.69 29.12 -28.79
N GLY A 95 -11.86 29.61 -28.39
CA GLY A 95 -12.57 29.21 -27.18
C GLY A 95 -13.58 28.08 -27.35
N VAL A 96 -14.00 27.52 -26.21
CA VAL A 96 -15.22 26.72 -26.06
C VAL A 96 -15.99 27.27 -24.84
N LYS A 97 -17.28 27.55 -25.07
CA LYS A 97 -18.22 28.23 -24.18
C LYS A 97 -18.48 27.47 -22.87
N LYS A 98 -18.44 28.21 -21.76
CA LYS A 98 -19.10 27.92 -20.47
C LYS A 98 -20.61 28.19 -20.63
N GLU A 99 -21.44 27.29 -20.10
CA GLU A 99 -22.78 27.65 -19.61
C GLU A 99 -22.65 27.83 -18.10
N GLU A 100 -23.00 29.03 -17.65
CA GLU A 100 -23.11 29.45 -16.27
C GLU A 100 -24.50 29.04 -15.75
N ASP A 101 -24.53 28.46 -14.56
CA ASP A 101 -25.60 28.71 -13.59
C ASP A 101 -24.90 28.82 -12.23
N GLY A 102 -24.78 30.07 -11.77
CA GLY A 102 -24.20 30.43 -10.50
C GLY A 102 -25.29 30.66 -9.45
N GLU A 103 -25.03 30.22 -8.23
CA GLU A 103 -25.37 30.99 -7.03
C GLU A 103 -24.05 31.45 -6.42
N GLU A 104 -23.91 32.77 -6.33
CA GLU A 104 -22.74 33.50 -5.83
C GLU A 104 -22.57 33.27 -4.32
N ASP A 105 -21.44 32.67 -3.93
CA ASP A 105 -20.97 32.73 -2.55
C ASP A 105 -19.88 33.82 -2.47
N GLN A 106 -20.24 34.97 -1.89
CA GLN A 106 -19.33 36.07 -1.64
C GLN A 106 -18.34 35.69 -0.52
N ASN A 107 -17.28 35.00 -0.88
CA ASN A 107 -16.00 35.00 -0.16
C ASN A 107 -14.89 34.79 -1.19
N GLY A 108 -14.29 35.90 -1.62
CA GLY A 108 -13.25 35.90 -2.65
C GLY A 108 -12.00 35.14 -2.23
N PHE A 109 -11.88 33.90 -2.67
CA PHE A 109 -10.62 33.19 -2.88
C PHE A 109 -10.84 32.17 -4.01
N ASP A 110 -10.16 32.38 -5.13
CA ASP A 110 -10.14 31.54 -6.32
C ASP A 110 -9.71 30.11 -5.94
N ASP A 111 -10.61 29.13 -6.04
CA ASP A 111 -10.37 27.71 -5.68
C ASP A 111 -9.59 26.95 -6.79
N ASP A 112 -9.10 27.65 -7.82
CA ASP A 112 -8.58 27.06 -9.07
C ASP A 112 -7.06 27.21 -9.29
N GLN A 113 -6.29 27.78 -8.37
CA GLN A 113 -4.81 27.77 -8.45
C GLN A 113 -4.16 27.23 -7.17
N SER A 114 -3.91 25.92 -7.14
CA SER A 114 -3.03 25.31 -6.15
C SER A 114 -1.65 25.97 -6.21
N PHE A 115 -1.15 26.50 -5.08
CA PHE A 115 0.16 27.14 -4.99
C PHE A 115 1.28 26.23 -5.51
N LYS A 116 1.89 26.63 -6.64
CA LYS A 116 2.97 25.91 -7.31
C LYS A 116 4.31 26.15 -6.63
N TRP A 117 4.49 25.58 -5.46
CA TRP A 117 5.70 25.76 -4.64
C TRP A 117 7.01 25.41 -5.37
N TRP A 118 6.96 24.61 -6.43
CA TRP A 118 8.14 24.23 -7.24
C TRP A 118 8.61 25.34 -8.19
N GLU A 119 7.81 26.38 -8.43
CA GLU A 119 8.23 27.56 -9.19
C GLU A 119 9.07 28.52 -8.33
N ASN A 120 8.97 28.45 -7.00
CA ASN A 120 9.75 29.24 -6.04
C ASN A 120 10.36 28.34 -4.94
N PRO A 121 11.36 27.50 -5.27
CA PRO A 121 11.87 26.49 -4.35
C PRO A 121 12.68 27.05 -3.18
N ASP A 122 13.26 28.24 -3.34
CA ASP A 122 14.10 28.88 -2.32
C ASP A 122 13.29 29.37 -1.11
N ASP A 123 12.02 29.72 -1.30
CA ASP A 123 11.12 30.26 -0.28
C ASP A 123 10.86 29.30 0.89
N LEU A 124 11.19 28.01 0.75
CA LEU A 124 10.92 26.96 1.74
C LEU A 124 12.18 26.21 2.21
N ASP A 125 13.38 26.65 1.79
CA ASP A 125 14.67 26.01 2.15
C ASP A 125 15.44 26.68 3.31
N GLY A 126 14.80 27.60 4.02
CA GLY A 126 15.37 28.25 5.20
C GLY A 126 15.33 27.40 6.47
N GLU A 127 16.09 27.81 7.49
CA GLU A 127 15.95 27.31 8.87
C GLU A 127 14.55 27.62 9.42
N VAL A 128 14.06 28.83 9.15
CA VAL A 128 12.68 29.24 9.34
C VAL A 128 11.81 28.58 8.27
N LYS A 129 10.84 27.78 8.69
CA LYS A 129 9.91 27.05 7.82
C LYS A 129 8.68 27.87 7.48
N TRP A 130 8.25 28.74 8.38
CA TRP A 130 7.05 29.55 8.20
C TRP A 130 7.14 30.84 9.00
N GLU A 131 6.43 31.87 8.55
CA GLU A 131 6.30 33.17 9.23
C GLU A 131 4.99 33.21 10.02
N THR A 132 3.90 32.77 9.39
CA THR A 132 2.60 32.61 10.06
C THR A 132 2.06 31.19 9.87
N LEU A 133 1.39 30.68 10.90
CA LEU A 133 0.79 29.35 10.89
C LEU A 133 -0.47 29.33 11.75
N GLU A 134 -1.63 29.15 11.14
CA GLU A 134 -2.92 29.06 11.83
C GLU A 134 -3.59 27.73 11.51
N HIS A 135 -4.07 27.02 12.53
CA HIS A 135 -4.76 25.74 12.32
C HIS A 135 -5.80 25.52 13.42
N ASN A 136 -6.80 24.69 13.16
CA ASN A 136 -7.92 24.46 14.08
C ASN A 136 -7.66 23.36 15.14
N GLY A 137 -6.40 23.06 15.45
CA GLY A 137 -6.04 21.98 16.37
C GLY A 137 -6.26 20.58 15.79
N VAL A 138 -6.87 19.69 16.56
CA VAL A 138 -7.02 18.26 16.26
C VAL A 138 -8.44 17.76 16.60
N ILE A 139 -8.82 16.62 16.02
CA ILE A 139 -10.10 15.96 16.31
C ILE A 139 -9.85 14.78 17.24
N PHE A 140 -10.52 14.81 18.39
CA PHE A 140 -10.53 13.70 19.34
C PHE A 140 -11.46 12.57 18.87
N PRO A 141 -11.13 11.30 19.18
CA PRO A 141 -12.08 10.22 19.02
C PRO A 141 -13.32 10.48 19.89
N PRO A 142 -14.50 9.97 19.50
CA PRO A 142 -15.71 10.10 20.33
C PRO A 142 -15.48 9.49 21.73
N GLU A 143 -16.17 10.05 22.72
CA GLU A 143 -16.21 9.47 24.07
C GLU A 143 -16.81 8.06 24.04
N TYR A 144 -16.48 7.28 25.08
CA TYR A 144 -16.96 5.91 25.18
C TYR A 144 -18.48 5.86 25.35
N GLU A 145 -19.16 5.04 24.55
CA GLU A 145 -20.57 4.72 24.71
C GLU A 145 -20.70 3.40 25.50
N PRO A 146 -21.26 3.42 26.72
CA PRO A 146 -21.38 2.23 27.56
C PRO A 146 -22.18 1.10 26.90
N LEU A 147 -21.86 -0.13 27.28
CA LEU A 147 -22.61 -1.29 26.79
C LEU A 147 -24.06 -1.26 27.31
N PRO A 148 -25.02 -1.81 26.54
CA PRO A 148 -26.38 -2.02 27.05
C PRO A 148 -26.33 -2.90 28.31
N LYS A 149 -27.20 -2.63 29.29
CA LYS A 149 -27.20 -3.31 30.62
C LYS A 149 -27.21 -4.85 30.56
N ASN A 150 -27.75 -5.42 29.47
CA ASN A 150 -27.84 -6.86 29.22
C ASN A 150 -26.59 -7.47 28.56
N VAL A 151 -25.62 -6.65 28.16
CA VAL A 151 -24.35 -7.08 27.58
C VAL A 151 -23.27 -6.91 28.65
N LYS A 152 -22.79 -8.02 29.19
CA LYS A 152 -21.81 -8.03 30.29
C LYS A 152 -20.64 -8.96 29.98
N LEU A 153 -19.52 -8.73 30.66
CA LEU A 153 -18.47 -9.74 30.80
C LEU A 153 -18.99 -10.84 31.74
N TYR A 154 -18.69 -12.09 31.42
CA TYR A 154 -18.92 -13.22 32.32
C TYR A 154 -17.58 -13.66 32.91
N TYR A 155 -17.54 -13.85 34.22
CA TYR A 155 -16.38 -14.38 34.93
C TYR A 155 -16.81 -15.63 35.71
N ASP A 156 -16.18 -16.77 35.40
CA ASP A 156 -16.52 -18.07 36.01
C ASP A 156 -18.02 -18.42 35.88
N GLY A 157 -18.58 -18.14 34.69
CA GLY A 157 -19.99 -18.35 34.37
C GLY A 157 -20.97 -17.33 34.96
N ARG A 158 -20.52 -16.33 35.73
CA ARG A 158 -21.37 -15.30 36.35
C ARG A 158 -21.17 -13.94 35.68
N PRO A 159 -22.24 -13.18 35.39
CA PRO A 159 -22.11 -11.84 34.83
C PRO A 159 -21.54 -10.87 35.87
N VAL A 160 -20.59 -10.03 35.47
CA VAL A 160 -19.98 -8.99 36.30
C VAL A 160 -20.29 -7.59 35.75
N THR A 161 -20.39 -6.60 36.62
CA THR A 161 -20.58 -5.20 36.21
C THR A 161 -19.24 -4.48 36.29
N LEU A 162 -18.72 -4.05 35.14
CA LEU A 162 -17.44 -3.36 35.07
C LEU A 162 -17.64 -1.85 35.24
N PRO A 163 -16.70 -1.13 35.90
CA PRO A 163 -16.56 0.31 35.75
C PRO A 163 -16.40 0.71 34.27
N LEU A 164 -16.81 1.91 33.88
CA LEU A 164 -16.86 2.32 32.47
C LEU A 164 -15.50 2.24 31.77
N GLU A 165 -14.42 2.61 32.46
CA GLU A 165 -13.05 2.56 31.97
C GLU A 165 -12.62 1.11 31.69
N ALA A 166 -12.95 0.19 32.60
CA ALA A 166 -12.68 -1.23 32.43
C ALA A 166 -13.60 -1.84 31.35
N GLU A 167 -14.86 -1.41 31.27
CA GLU A 167 -15.82 -1.85 30.25
C GLU A 167 -15.35 -1.50 28.84
N GLU A 168 -14.83 -0.29 28.61
CA GLU A 168 -14.24 0.14 27.34
C GLU A 168 -13.08 -0.79 26.93
N VAL A 169 -12.18 -1.10 27.88
CA VAL A 169 -11.01 -1.96 27.65
C VAL A 169 -11.42 -3.41 27.37
N ALA A 170 -12.37 -3.96 28.12
CA ALA A 170 -12.96 -5.26 27.85
C ALA A 170 -13.63 -5.29 26.48
N GLY A 171 -14.28 -4.19 26.09
CA GLY A 171 -14.87 -3.98 24.78
C GLY A 171 -13.86 -4.11 23.64
N PHE A 172 -12.65 -3.56 23.80
CA PHE A 172 -11.60 -3.68 22.78
C PHE A 172 -11.18 -5.13 22.52
N PHE A 173 -11.03 -5.94 23.57
CA PHE A 173 -10.72 -7.36 23.42
C PHE A 173 -11.92 -8.14 22.87
N GLY A 174 -13.11 -7.90 23.43
CA GLY A 174 -14.36 -8.54 23.01
C GLY A 174 -14.66 -8.32 21.53
N ALA A 175 -14.42 -7.12 20.99
CA ALA A 175 -14.60 -6.84 19.56
C ALA A 175 -13.63 -7.62 18.63
N LEU A 176 -12.58 -8.22 19.18
CA LEU A 176 -11.51 -8.93 18.47
C LEU A 176 -11.49 -10.43 18.73
N LEU A 177 -12.46 -10.98 19.48
CA LEU A 177 -12.44 -12.35 20.01
C LEU A 177 -12.13 -13.44 18.96
N GLU A 178 -12.66 -13.33 17.75
CA GLU A 178 -12.44 -14.30 16.66
C GLU A 178 -11.19 -14.03 15.80
N SER A 179 -10.46 -12.96 16.07
CA SER A 179 -9.26 -12.59 15.29
C SER A 179 -8.03 -13.40 15.68
N ASP A 180 -7.06 -13.48 14.76
CA ASP A 180 -5.76 -14.13 15.03
C ASP A 180 -5.00 -13.45 16.19
N HIS A 181 -5.29 -12.17 16.46
CA HIS A 181 -4.70 -11.45 17.60
C HIS A 181 -5.25 -11.96 18.94
N ALA A 182 -6.56 -12.19 19.05
CA ALA A 182 -7.16 -12.66 20.31
C ALA A 182 -6.72 -14.08 20.67
N LYS A 183 -6.25 -14.88 19.71
CA LYS A 183 -5.68 -16.21 19.92
C LYS A 183 -4.21 -16.20 20.35
N ASN A 184 -3.53 -15.05 20.25
CA ASN A 184 -2.11 -14.94 20.57
C ASN A 184 -1.90 -14.87 22.10
N PRO A 185 -1.14 -15.80 22.72
CA PRO A 185 -0.93 -15.80 24.17
C PRO A 185 -0.26 -14.54 24.71
N THR A 186 0.72 -13.97 24.00
CA THR A 186 1.35 -12.70 24.37
C THR A 186 0.36 -11.54 24.32
N PHE A 187 -0.55 -11.57 23.32
CA PHE A 187 -1.62 -10.57 23.21
C PHE A 187 -2.58 -10.66 24.40
N GLN A 188 -3.06 -11.87 24.73
CA GLN A 188 -3.94 -12.11 25.87
C GLN A 188 -3.27 -11.69 27.19
N ALA A 189 -2.02 -12.07 27.42
CA ALA A 189 -1.29 -11.75 28.64
C ALA A 189 -1.09 -10.24 28.82
N ASN A 190 -0.68 -9.52 27.78
CA ASN A 190 -0.50 -8.07 27.85
C ASN A 190 -1.83 -7.33 28.02
N PHE A 191 -2.86 -7.74 27.27
CA PHE A 191 -4.21 -7.20 27.43
C PHE A 191 -4.68 -7.37 28.87
N PHE A 192 -4.60 -8.59 29.40
CA PHE A 192 -5.15 -8.91 30.70
C PHE A 192 -4.40 -8.21 31.84
N ARG A 193 -3.07 -8.08 31.73
CA ARG A 193 -2.28 -7.25 32.65
C ARG A 193 -2.79 -5.82 32.70
N ASP A 194 -2.95 -5.19 31.53
CA ASP A 194 -3.35 -3.78 31.47
C ASP A 194 -4.83 -3.59 31.84
N PHE A 195 -5.69 -4.56 31.51
CA PHE A 195 -7.09 -4.59 31.93
C PHE A 195 -7.24 -4.67 33.46
N LYS A 196 -6.50 -5.56 34.13
CA LYS A 196 -6.50 -5.64 35.60
C LYS A 196 -6.05 -4.34 36.25
N LYS A 197 -5.02 -3.69 35.68
CA LYS A 197 -4.57 -2.38 36.16
C LYS A 197 -5.66 -1.32 36.06
N VAL A 198 -6.38 -1.26 34.93
CA VAL A 198 -7.51 -0.33 34.77
C VAL A 198 -8.63 -0.67 35.74
N LEU A 199 -8.92 -1.95 35.95
CA LEU A 199 -9.93 -2.40 36.90
C LEU A 199 -9.61 -1.97 38.34
N GLU A 200 -8.35 -2.13 38.77
CA GLU A 200 -7.85 -1.67 40.07
C GLU A 200 -7.94 -0.15 40.21
N GLU A 201 -7.47 0.60 39.21
CA GLU A 201 -7.53 2.08 39.16
C GLU A 201 -8.98 2.60 39.19
N SER A 202 -9.95 1.81 38.74
CA SER A 202 -11.37 2.19 38.63
C SER A 202 -12.25 1.65 39.77
N GLY A 203 -11.65 1.07 40.82
CA GLY A 203 -12.37 0.62 42.02
C GLY A 203 -12.88 -0.83 41.99
N GLY A 204 -12.45 -1.64 41.02
CA GLY A 204 -12.76 -3.08 40.95
C GLY A 204 -14.18 -3.40 40.47
N CYS A 205 -14.59 -4.65 40.64
CA CYS A 205 -15.95 -5.10 40.43
C CYS A 205 -16.51 -5.74 41.70
N ALA A 206 -17.75 -5.42 42.05
CA ALA A 206 -18.36 -5.85 43.30
C ALA A 206 -18.70 -7.35 43.32
N GLU A 207 -18.98 -7.92 42.15
CA GLU A 207 -19.48 -9.29 42.03
C GLU A 207 -18.38 -10.37 42.01
N ALA A 208 -17.14 -10.03 41.65
CA ALA A 208 -16.02 -10.97 41.57
C ALA A 208 -14.67 -10.26 41.58
N ASP A 209 -13.60 -10.97 41.96
CA ASP A 209 -12.23 -10.53 41.72
C ASP A 209 -11.67 -11.19 40.46
N ILE A 210 -11.33 -10.38 39.46
CA ILE A 210 -10.93 -10.85 38.12
C ILE A 210 -9.42 -11.10 38.09
N GLU A 211 -9.03 -12.33 38.46
CA GLU A 211 -7.62 -12.73 38.57
C GLU A 211 -7.11 -13.57 37.41
N ASN A 212 -7.99 -14.37 36.78
CA ASN A 212 -7.63 -15.36 35.76
C ASN A 212 -8.27 -15.08 34.40
N PHE A 213 -7.48 -15.00 33.34
CA PHE A 213 -7.97 -14.70 32.00
C PHE A 213 -8.87 -15.81 31.46
N GLU A 214 -8.56 -17.09 31.75
CA GLU A 214 -9.29 -18.25 31.25
C GLU A 214 -10.73 -18.32 31.78
N LYS A 215 -11.02 -17.64 32.88
CA LYS A 215 -12.36 -17.54 33.46
C LYS A 215 -13.20 -16.42 32.82
N CYS A 216 -12.61 -15.55 32.01
CA CYS A 216 -13.30 -14.46 31.35
C CYS A 216 -13.96 -14.92 30.03
N ASP A 217 -15.26 -14.67 29.90
CA ASP A 217 -16.02 -14.91 28.67
C ASP A 217 -16.54 -13.59 28.09
N PHE A 218 -15.98 -13.25 26.92
CA PHE A 218 -16.28 -12.04 26.16
C PHE A 218 -17.33 -12.25 25.05
N SER A 219 -17.93 -13.44 24.95
CA SER A 219 -18.80 -13.80 23.81
C SER A 219 -19.99 -12.86 23.64
N LYS A 220 -20.62 -12.42 24.73
CA LYS A 220 -21.73 -11.45 24.68
C LYS A 220 -21.32 -10.07 24.19
N ILE A 221 -20.13 -9.61 24.58
CA ILE A 221 -19.54 -8.37 24.10
C ILE A 221 -19.22 -8.50 22.59
N PHE A 222 -18.66 -9.64 22.17
CA PHE A 222 -18.38 -9.92 20.76
C PHE A 222 -19.66 -9.92 19.91
N GLU A 223 -20.70 -10.64 20.34
CA GLU A 223 -22.01 -10.69 19.68
C GLU A 223 -22.59 -9.28 19.46
N TYR A 224 -22.53 -8.42 20.49
CA TYR A 224 -22.97 -7.04 20.41
C TYR A 224 -22.20 -6.22 19.36
N TYR A 225 -20.86 -6.23 19.41
CA TYR A 225 -20.06 -5.48 18.42
C TYR A 225 -20.19 -6.06 17.02
N ASN A 226 -20.42 -7.36 16.89
CA ASN A 226 -20.70 -7.98 15.60
C ASN A 226 -22.04 -7.51 15.04
N ALA A 227 -23.11 -7.52 15.84
CA ALA A 227 -24.41 -6.97 15.47
C ALA A 227 -24.30 -5.48 15.07
N LYS A 228 -23.56 -4.66 15.82
CA LYS A 228 -23.29 -3.26 15.45
C LYS A 228 -22.54 -3.08 14.14
N ARG A 229 -21.61 -3.99 13.79
CA ARG A 229 -20.95 -3.98 12.46
C ARG A 229 -21.95 -4.27 11.35
N GLU A 230 -22.83 -5.26 11.54
CA GLU A 230 -23.85 -5.61 10.56
C GLU A 230 -24.93 -4.51 10.44
N GLU A 231 -25.37 -3.90 11.54
CA GLU A 231 -26.26 -2.72 11.53
C GLU A 231 -25.66 -1.58 10.70
N ARG A 232 -24.41 -1.20 10.95
CA ARG A 232 -23.71 -0.16 10.17
C ARG A 232 -23.58 -0.54 8.69
N ARG A 233 -23.36 -1.82 8.41
CA ARG A 233 -23.28 -2.34 7.04
C ARG A 233 -24.64 -2.31 6.35
N ALA A 234 -25.72 -2.55 7.08
CA ALA A 234 -27.11 -2.52 6.62
C ALA A 234 -27.73 -1.11 6.57
N LEU A 235 -27.00 -0.06 6.99
CA LEU A 235 -27.50 1.31 6.90
C LEU A 235 -27.86 1.68 5.44
N PRO A 236 -28.99 2.40 5.23
CA PRO A 236 -29.41 2.86 3.91
C PRO A 236 -28.32 3.66 3.19
N PRO A 237 -28.18 3.56 1.85
CA PRO A 237 -27.22 4.38 1.10
C PRO A 237 -27.41 5.89 1.30
N LYS A 238 -28.68 6.36 1.37
CA LYS A 238 -29.01 7.78 1.63
C LYS A 238 -28.54 8.22 3.01
N GLU A 239 -28.79 7.41 4.03
CA GLU A 239 -28.37 7.69 5.40
C GLU A 239 -26.85 7.67 5.55
N LYS A 240 -26.18 6.68 4.95
CA LYS A 240 -24.70 6.64 4.89
C LYS A 240 -24.12 7.88 4.22
N LYS A 241 -24.77 8.39 3.16
CA LYS A 241 -24.35 9.62 2.47
C LYS A 241 -24.55 10.84 3.38
N ARG A 242 -25.71 10.99 4.03
CA ARG A 242 -25.99 12.07 4.98
C ARG A 242 -24.98 12.10 6.14
N LEU A 243 -24.78 10.97 6.82
CA LEU A 243 -23.82 10.84 7.92
C LEU A 243 -22.38 11.15 7.47
N LYS A 244 -22.04 10.82 6.21
CA LYS A 244 -20.75 11.16 5.63
C LYS A 244 -20.62 12.67 5.37
N GLU A 245 -21.65 13.32 4.84
CA GLU A 245 -21.67 14.77 4.58
C GLU A 245 -21.63 15.59 5.87
N GLU A 246 -22.43 15.21 6.87
CA GLU A 246 -22.41 15.83 8.22
C GLU A 246 -21.02 15.72 8.85
N LYS A 247 -20.41 14.53 8.77
CA LYS A 247 -19.04 14.31 9.23
C LYS A 247 -18.04 15.14 8.43
N GLU A 248 -18.14 15.18 7.10
CA GLU A 248 -17.22 15.95 6.26
C GLU A 248 -17.29 17.45 6.53
N LYS A 249 -18.50 17.98 6.80
CA LYS A 249 -18.75 19.38 7.17
C LYS A 249 -18.19 19.70 8.56
N ALA A 250 -18.39 18.83 9.55
CA ALA A 250 -17.83 19.00 10.88
C ALA A 250 -16.29 18.96 10.89
N GLU A 251 -15.70 18.14 10.02
CA GLU A 251 -14.25 17.97 9.91
C GLU A 251 -13.58 19.03 9.01
N GLU A 252 -14.33 19.81 8.23
CA GLU A 252 -13.82 20.70 7.18
C GLU A 252 -12.77 21.68 7.69
N LYS A 253 -13.02 22.33 8.83
CA LYS A 253 -12.10 23.28 9.45
C LYS A 253 -10.75 22.67 9.86
N TYR A 254 -10.68 21.35 10.08
CA TYR A 254 -9.45 20.65 10.47
C TYR A 254 -8.67 20.10 9.27
N LYS A 255 -9.30 20.04 8.08
CA LYS A 255 -8.64 19.56 6.86
C LYS A 255 -7.62 20.55 6.32
N TYR A 256 -7.68 21.81 6.74
CA TYR A 256 -6.83 22.88 6.25
C TYR A 256 -6.26 23.72 7.38
N CYS A 257 -5.15 24.37 7.08
CA CYS A 257 -4.48 25.37 7.89
C CYS A 257 -4.09 26.56 6.99
N LEU A 258 -3.81 27.71 7.58
CA LEU A 258 -3.23 28.86 6.90
C LEU A 258 -1.73 28.89 7.17
N LEU A 259 -0.93 28.77 6.12
CA LEU A 259 0.53 28.80 6.16
C LEU A 259 0.99 30.05 5.40
N ASN A 260 1.57 31.04 6.07
CA ASN A 260 1.92 32.33 5.47
C ASN A 260 0.73 32.95 4.70
N GLY A 261 -0.48 32.85 5.28
CA GLY A 261 -1.74 33.31 4.66
C GLY A 261 -2.33 32.39 3.58
N ARG A 262 -1.66 31.31 3.16
CA ARG A 262 -2.15 30.38 2.13
C ARG A 262 -2.80 29.14 2.72
N LYS A 263 -3.90 28.67 2.13
CA LYS A 263 -4.59 27.44 2.54
C LYS A 263 -3.76 26.21 2.17
N GLU A 264 -3.42 25.39 3.17
CA GLU A 264 -2.65 24.15 3.00
C GLU A 264 -3.37 22.98 3.67
N GLN A 265 -3.37 21.83 3.01
CA GLN A 265 -4.08 20.66 3.50
C GLN A 265 -3.32 20.00 4.67
N VAL A 266 -4.04 19.72 5.75
CA VAL A 266 -3.55 18.99 6.92
C VAL A 266 -3.75 17.49 6.71
N GLY A 267 -2.76 16.69 7.12
CA GLY A 267 -2.78 15.24 7.03
C GLY A 267 -3.60 14.60 8.14
N ASN A 268 -2.92 13.96 9.09
CA ASN A 268 -3.52 13.12 10.13
C ASN A 268 -4.06 13.94 11.33
N PHE A 269 -5.00 14.86 11.09
CA PHE A 269 -5.61 15.72 12.12
C PHE A 269 -6.52 14.98 13.13
N ARG A 270 -6.84 13.71 12.89
CA ARG A 270 -7.60 12.87 13.83
C ARG A 270 -6.64 12.13 14.75
N ILE A 271 -6.86 12.26 16.06
CA ILE A 271 -6.13 11.50 17.06
C ILE A 271 -6.49 10.01 16.93
N GLU A 272 -5.48 9.15 17.09
CA GLU A 272 -5.70 7.69 17.10
C GLU A 272 -6.61 7.31 18.28
N PRO A 273 -7.72 6.57 18.05
CA PRO A 273 -8.59 6.13 19.15
C PRO A 273 -7.85 5.17 20.10
N PRO A 274 -8.28 5.09 21.38
CA PRO A 274 -7.79 4.07 22.30
C PRO A 274 -8.11 2.66 21.77
N GLY A 275 -7.35 1.67 22.25
CA GLY A 275 -7.52 0.29 21.81
C GLY A 275 -6.33 -0.57 22.17
N LEU A 276 -6.24 -1.78 21.60
CA LEU A 276 -5.12 -2.69 21.87
C LEU A 276 -4.04 -2.57 20.80
N PHE A 277 -2.78 -2.53 21.23
CA PHE A 277 -1.62 -2.48 20.35
C PHE A 277 -1.43 -3.82 19.64
N ARG A 278 -1.55 -3.84 18.31
CA ARG A 278 -1.42 -5.08 17.54
C ARG A 278 0.02 -5.45 17.20
N GLY A 279 0.92 -4.47 17.13
CA GLY A 279 2.28 -4.68 16.64
C GLY A 279 2.33 -5.29 15.23
N ARG A 280 3.53 -5.66 14.79
CA ARG A 280 3.76 -6.49 13.59
C ARG A 280 4.72 -7.61 13.97
N GLY A 281 4.55 -8.78 13.36
CA GLY A 281 5.30 -9.98 13.73
C GLY A 281 5.10 -10.36 15.19
N ALA A 282 6.12 -11.01 15.76
CA ALA A 282 6.16 -11.40 17.18
C ALA A 282 6.54 -10.21 18.08
N HIS A 283 5.74 -9.14 18.05
CA HIS A 283 6.02 -7.95 18.85
C HIS A 283 5.72 -8.20 20.34
N PRO A 284 6.67 -7.99 21.27
CA PRO A 284 6.51 -8.36 22.68
C PRO A 284 5.41 -7.57 23.40
N LYS A 285 5.14 -6.32 22.98
CA LYS A 285 4.05 -5.48 23.48
C LYS A 285 2.69 -5.66 22.79
N THR A 286 2.52 -6.65 21.91
CA THR A 286 1.21 -6.93 21.30
C THR A 286 0.16 -7.22 22.37
N GLY A 287 -1.06 -6.68 22.26
CA GLY A 287 -2.12 -6.74 23.25
C GLY A 287 -2.14 -5.61 24.28
N ALA A 288 -1.05 -4.84 24.43
CA ALA A 288 -0.98 -3.77 25.41
C ALA A 288 -1.98 -2.64 25.13
N LEU A 289 -2.51 -2.02 26.18
CA LEU A 289 -3.52 -0.96 26.08
C LEU A 289 -2.90 0.35 25.58
N LYS A 290 -3.38 0.81 24.41
CA LYS A 290 -3.18 2.19 23.95
C LYS A 290 -4.21 3.07 24.65
N ARG A 291 -3.72 3.99 25.47
CA ARG A 291 -4.57 4.90 26.25
C ARG A 291 -5.17 5.98 25.35
N ARG A 292 -6.32 6.51 25.79
CA ARG A 292 -6.96 7.66 25.17
C ARG A 292 -6.06 8.88 25.39
N VAL A 293 -5.76 9.60 24.31
CA VAL A 293 -5.00 10.85 24.38
C VAL A 293 -5.96 11.96 24.80
N ARG A 294 -5.62 12.68 25.86
CA ARG A 294 -6.41 13.80 26.37
C ARG A 294 -5.85 15.14 25.87
N PRO A 295 -6.63 16.23 25.88
CA PRO A 295 -6.13 17.57 25.51
C PRO A 295 -4.85 17.97 26.23
N GLU A 296 -4.72 17.57 27.49
CA GLU A 296 -3.58 17.84 28.36
C GLU A 296 -2.29 17.11 27.91
N ASP A 297 -2.40 16.06 27.09
CA ASP A 297 -1.25 15.34 26.53
C ASP A 297 -0.70 15.99 25.25
N ILE A 298 -1.38 17.02 24.73
CA ILE A 298 -1.14 17.56 23.40
C ILE A 298 -0.41 18.89 23.47
N THR A 299 0.68 18.97 22.71
CA THR A 299 1.37 20.22 22.39
C THR A 299 0.90 20.71 21.02
N LEU A 300 0.36 21.92 20.93
CA LEU A 300 0.08 22.59 19.64
C LEU A 300 1.26 23.46 19.20
N ASN A 301 1.44 23.64 17.90
CA ASN A 301 2.45 24.55 17.34
C ASN A 301 1.86 25.41 16.22
N LEU A 302 1.77 26.71 16.49
CA LEU A 302 1.14 27.72 15.64
C LEU A 302 1.90 29.05 15.71
N GLY A 303 1.59 30.00 14.83
CA GLY A 303 2.15 31.34 14.87
C GLY A 303 1.92 32.04 16.21
N LYS A 304 2.82 32.95 16.59
CA LYS A 304 2.72 33.67 17.85
C LYS A 304 1.45 34.52 17.95
N ASP A 305 1.07 35.11 16.82
CA ASP A 305 -0.11 35.98 16.70
C ASP A 305 -1.36 35.22 16.18
N ALA A 306 -1.24 33.91 15.98
CA ALA A 306 -2.33 33.08 15.48
C ALA A 306 -3.35 32.78 16.59
N PRO A 307 -4.66 32.72 16.29
CA PRO A 307 -5.67 32.32 17.25
C PRO A 307 -5.41 30.90 17.77
N ILE A 308 -5.30 30.74 19.09
CA ILE A 308 -5.16 29.43 19.72
C ILE A 308 -6.51 28.68 19.63
N PRO A 309 -6.57 27.48 19.05
CA PRO A 309 -7.80 26.69 19.01
C PRO A 309 -8.35 26.43 20.40
N ALA A 310 -9.65 26.59 20.60
CA ALA A 310 -10.27 26.24 21.87
C ALA A 310 -10.15 24.72 22.12
N PRO A 311 -9.68 24.29 23.29
CA PRO A 311 -9.73 22.88 23.69
C PRO A 311 -11.20 22.46 23.90
N PRO A 312 -11.50 21.15 23.97
CA PRO A 312 -12.80 20.66 24.41
C PRO A 312 -13.25 21.30 25.74
N GLU A 313 -14.56 21.47 25.91
CA GLU A 313 -15.14 22.13 27.10
C GLU A 313 -14.63 21.49 28.41
N GLY A 314 -14.18 22.33 29.34
CA GLY A 314 -13.65 21.89 30.64
C GLY A 314 -12.21 21.33 30.62
N THR A 315 -11.52 21.38 29.49
CA THR A 315 -10.14 20.87 29.35
C THR A 315 -9.15 21.97 28.94
N GLN A 316 -7.86 21.66 28.99
CA GLN A 316 -6.81 22.57 28.51
C GLN A 316 -5.76 21.84 27.67
N TRP A 317 -5.10 22.56 26.77
CA TRP A 317 -3.95 22.01 26.05
C TRP A 317 -2.77 21.79 26.98
N GLY A 318 -2.01 20.73 26.76
CA GLY A 318 -0.80 20.45 27.54
C GLY A 318 0.27 21.52 27.38
N GLU A 319 0.52 21.97 26.16
CA GLU A 319 1.50 23.02 25.86
C GLU A 319 1.18 23.72 24.54
N ILE A 320 1.49 25.01 24.43
CA ILE A 320 1.43 25.78 23.18
C ILE A 320 2.85 26.22 22.80
N LYS A 321 3.25 25.96 21.56
CA LYS A 321 4.53 26.36 20.98
C LYS A 321 4.35 27.24 19.75
N HIS A 322 5.42 27.98 19.46
CA HIS A 322 5.54 28.85 18.30
C HIS A 322 6.90 28.61 17.61
N ASP A 323 7.30 27.35 17.49
CA ASP A 323 8.56 26.94 16.89
C ASP A 323 8.42 26.92 15.36
N ASN A 324 8.95 27.95 14.72
CA ASN A 324 8.93 28.10 13.28
C ASN A 324 10.03 27.34 12.55
N THR A 325 10.88 26.59 13.26
CA THR A 325 11.94 25.75 12.65
C THR A 325 11.43 24.35 12.28
N VAL A 326 10.20 24.01 12.70
CA VAL A 326 9.57 22.71 12.51
C VAL A 326 8.26 22.80 11.72
N THR A 327 7.84 21.67 11.14
CA THR A 327 6.66 21.60 10.25
C THR A 327 5.51 20.77 10.81
N TRP A 328 5.48 20.49 12.11
CA TRP A 328 4.36 19.77 12.76
C TRP A 328 3.40 20.77 13.40
N LEU A 329 2.12 20.42 13.42
CA LEU A 329 1.02 21.28 13.91
C LEU A 329 0.62 20.91 15.34
N ALA A 330 0.65 19.62 15.65
CA ALA A 330 0.42 19.12 17.00
C ALA A 330 1.28 17.89 17.26
N MET A 331 1.59 17.61 18.52
CA MET A 331 2.29 16.39 18.93
C MET A 331 1.83 15.88 20.29
N TRP A 332 2.01 14.59 20.50
CA TRP A 332 1.79 13.93 21.79
C TRP A 332 2.70 12.72 21.91
N LYS A 333 2.92 12.23 23.13
CA LYS A 333 3.72 11.02 23.39
C LYS A 333 2.80 9.82 23.55
N GLU A 334 2.98 8.77 22.74
CA GLU A 334 2.19 7.55 22.88
C GLU A 334 2.74 6.64 24.00
N ASN A 335 1.84 5.89 24.65
CA ASN A 335 2.16 5.20 25.91
C ASN A 335 2.78 3.80 25.75
N ILE A 336 2.85 3.23 24.55
CA ILE A 336 3.36 1.87 24.32
C ILE A 336 4.88 1.87 24.23
N MET A 337 5.46 2.70 23.34
CA MET A 337 6.90 2.78 23.12
C MET A 337 7.51 4.12 23.58
N GLY A 338 6.67 5.07 24.00
CA GLY A 338 7.10 6.43 24.37
C GLY A 338 7.48 7.29 23.16
N ASN A 339 7.09 6.90 21.95
CA ASN A 339 7.39 7.65 20.74
C ASN A 339 6.53 8.91 20.64
N VAL A 340 7.05 9.94 20.00
CA VAL A 340 6.28 11.15 19.69
C VAL A 340 5.49 10.94 18.41
N LYS A 341 4.18 11.19 18.48
CA LYS A 341 3.25 11.25 17.37
C LYS A 341 3.06 12.72 16.96
N TYR A 342 2.84 12.95 15.67
CA TYR A 342 2.72 14.30 15.12
C TYR A 342 1.51 14.37 14.19
N VAL A 343 0.76 15.47 14.26
CA VAL A 343 -0.06 15.96 13.16
C VAL A 343 0.84 16.77 12.22
N ARG A 344 0.80 16.44 10.93
CA ARG A 344 1.60 17.11 9.90
C ARG A 344 0.72 17.48 8.71
N PHE A 345 1.25 18.34 7.84
CA PHE A 345 0.68 18.62 6.54
C PHE A 345 0.48 17.35 5.70
N SER A 346 -0.51 17.40 4.82
CA SER A 346 -0.88 16.33 3.90
C SER A 346 0.25 16.05 2.89
N GLN A 347 0.20 14.89 2.22
CA GLN A 347 1.23 14.46 1.27
C GLN A 347 1.33 15.35 0.02
N ASN A 348 0.26 16.05 -0.33
CA ASN A 348 0.18 17.02 -1.44
C ASN A 348 0.53 18.46 -1.03
N SER A 349 0.88 18.70 0.24
CA SER A 349 1.30 20.03 0.69
C SER A 349 2.66 20.43 0.15
N SER A 350 2.93 21.74 0.13
CA SER A 350 4.22 22.31 -0.29
C SER A 350 5.42 21.75 0.47
N PHE A 351 5.37 21.67 1.81
CA PHE A 351 6.48 21.11 2.60
C PHE A 351 6.77 19.64 2.28
N LYS A 352 5.73 18.82 2.07
CA LYS A 352 5.90 17.41 1.73
C LYS A 352 6.39 17.23 0.30
N GLY A 353 5.86 18.00 -0.64
CA GLY A 353 6.35 18.06 -2.01
C GLY A 353 7.84 18.40 -2.06
N MET A 354 8.26 19.47 -1.38
CA MET A 354 9.66 19.91 -1.32
C MET A 354 10.58 18.86 -0.71
N SER A 355 10.16 18.24 0.40
CA SER A 355 10.93 17.15 1.03
C SER A 355 11.07 15.95 0.10
N ASP A 356 10.04 15.59 -0.66
CA ASP A 356 10.10 14.49 -1.62
C ASP A 356 10.96 14.84 -2.83
N PHE A 357 10.86 16.07 -3.36
CA PHE A 357 11.72 16.59 -4.43
C PHE A 357 13.20 16.50 -4.04
N LYS A 358 13.59 17.09 -2.90
CA LYS A 358 14.97 17.06 -2.39
C LYS A 358 15.48 15.65 -2.19
N LYS A 359 14.64 14.75 -1.70
CA LYS A 359 14.98 13.33 -1.56
C LYS A 359 15.36 12.69 -2.90
N PHE A 360 14.61 12.98 -3.97
CA PHE A 360 14.93 12.45 -5.30
C PHE A 360 16.14 13.15 -5.94
N GLU A 361 16.29 14.47 -5.76
CA GLU A 361 17.49 15.19 -6.19
C GLU A 361 18.75 14.66 -5.51
N LYS A 362 18.68 14.31 -4.22
CA LYS A 362 19.80 13.68 -3.51
C LYS A 362 20.13 12.30 -4.08
N ALA A 363 19.14 11.54 -4.51
CA ALA A 363 19.37 10.27 -5.18
C ALA A 363 19.99 10.46 -6.58
N ARG A 364 19.62 11.52 -7.31
CA ARG A 364 20.24 11.89 -8.59
C ARG A 364 21.67 12.38 -8.42
N GLU A 365 21.95 13.15 -7.36
CA GLU A 365 23.31 13.59 -7.03
C GLU A 365 24.20 12.37 -6.71
N LEU A 366 23.70 11.38 -5.96
CA LEU A 366 24.43 10.13 -5.70
C LEU A 366 24.89 9.43 -6.98
N LYS A 367 24.12 9.48 -8.07
CA LYS A 367 24.51 8.92 -9.38
C LYS A 367 25.86 9.44 -9.87
N LYS A 368 26.22 10.69 -9.55
CA LYS A 368 27.50 11.30 -9.94
C LYS A 368 28.68 10.80 -9.09
N HIS A 369 28.41 10.27 -7.90
CA HIS A 369 29.41 9.82 -6.93
C HIS A 369 29.48 8.30 -6.80
N ILE A 370 28.51 7.57 -7.35
CA ILE A 370 28.34 6.13 -7.11
C ILE A 370 29.56 5.31 -7.54
N ASP A 371 30.18 5.62 -8.67
CA ASP A 371 31.34 4.87 -9.17
C ASP A 371 32.56 5.05 -8.27
N LYS A 372 32.80 6.28 -7.78
CA LYS A 372 33.85 6.55 -6.80
C LYS A 372 33.64 5.76 -5.49
N ILE A 373 32.39 5.69 -5.02
CA ILE A 373 32.04 4.90 -3.82
C ILE A 373 32.29 3.41 -4.08
N ARG A 374 31.93 2.93 -5.28
CA ARG A 374 32.13 1.53 -5.69
C ARG A 374 33.59 1.15 -5.75
N ASP A 375 34.43 2.02 -6.31
CA ASP A 375 35.86 1.79 -6.38
C ASP A 375 36.51 1.79 -4.99
N ASP A 376 36.10 2.73 -4.11
CA ASP A 376 36.61 2.78 -2.74
C ASP A 376 36.24 1.53 -1.93
N TYR A 377 34.96 1.15 -1.90
CA TYR A 377 34.59 -0.04 -1.13
C TYR A 377 35.20 -1.30 -1.74
N ARG A 378 35.35 -1.42 -3.07
CA ARG A 378 36.01 -2.57 -3.71
C ARG A 378 37.46 -2.70 -3.31
N SER A 379 38.15 -1.57 -3.16
CA SER A 379 39.51 -1.53 -2.59
C SER A 379 39.51 -1.95 -1.12
N LYS A 380 38.64 -1.35 -0.30
CA LYS A 380 38.51 -1.63 1.15
C LYS A 380 38.06 -3.06 1.46
N LEU A 381 37.41 -3.78 0.54
CA LEU A 381 37.13 -5.22 0.69
C LEU A 381 38.39 -6.04 0.97
N LYS A 382 39.57 -5.56 0.56
CA LYS A 382 40.88 -6.20 0.78
C LYS A 382 41.72 -5.51 1.88
N SER A 383 41.20 -4.50 2.57
CA SER A 383 41.93 -3.74 3.61
C SER A 383 42.47 -4.67 4.70
N ASN A 384 43.58 -4.32 5.35
CA ASN A 384 44.06 -5.04 6.53
C ASN A 384 43.25 -4.71 7.78
N MET A 385 42.50 -3.61 7.77
CA MET A 385 41.66 -3.20 8.90
C MET A 385 40.30 -3.89 8.84
N MET A 386 39.91 -4.53 9.95
CA MET A 386 38.65 -5.27 10.04
C MET A 386 37.44 -4.34 9.84
N ILE A 387 37.49 -3.13 10.39
CA ILE A 387 36.43 -2.14 10.27
C ILE A 387 36.21 -1.73 8.81
N ASP A 388 37.28 -1.51 8.04
CA ASP A 388 37.19 -1.19 6.61
C ASP A 388 36.55 -2.32 5.82
N ARG A 389 36.92 -3.58 6.09
CA ARG A 389 36.28 -4.73 5.43
C ARG A 389 34.79 -4.79 5.73
N GLN A 390 34.40 -4.55 6.99
CA GLN A 390 33.00 -4.55 7.40
C GLN A 390 32.22 -3.41 6.75
N ILE A 391 32.75 -2.18 6.76
CA ILE A 391 32.18 -1.02 6.07
C ILE A 391 32.02 -1.33 4.58
N ALA A 392 33.05 -1.86 3.93
CA ALA A 392 33.04 -2.16 2.51
C ALA A 392 32.02 -3.24 2.16
N THR A 393 31.96 -4.30 2.95
CA THR A 393 31.02 -5.41 2.74
C THR A 393 29.58 -4.96 2.97
N ALA A 394 29.31 -4.21 4.04
CA ALA A 394 27.98 -3.67 4.29
C ALA A 394 27.55 -2.66 3.23
N THR A 395 28.46 -1.80 2.77
CA THR A 395 28.21 -0.86 1.66
C THR A 395 27.84 -1.61 0.38
N TYR A 396 28.60 -2.66 0.04
CA TYR A 396 28.28 -3.53 -1.09
C TYR A 396 26.89 -4.15 -0.97
N LEU A 397 26.50 -4.64 0.21
CA LEU A 397 25.17 -5.23 0.41
C LEU A 397 24.03 -4.20 0.26
N ILE A 398 24.26 -2.96 0.70
CA ILE A 398 23.28 -1.87 0.55
C ILE A 398 23.17 -1.40 -0.90
N ASP A 399 24.30 -1.24 -1.60
CA ASP A 399 24.34 -0.82 -2.99
C ASP A 399 23.75 -1.89 -3.92
N ILE A 400 24.16 -3.15 -3.79
CA ILE A 400 23.77 -4.19 -4.74
C ILE A 400 22.39 -4.79 -4.43
N PHE A 401 22.09 -5.04 -3.16
CA PHE A 401 20.84 -5.72 -2.75
C PHE A 401 19.80 -4.78 -2.14
N ALA A 402 20.04 -3.46 -2.17
CA ALA A 402 19.13 -2.45 -1.64
C ALA A 402 18.68 -2.74 -0.19
N LEU A 403 19.56 -3.34 0.63
CA LEU A 403 19.28 -3.61 2.03
C LEU A 403 19.09 -2.30 2.80
N ARG A 404 18.21 -2.32 3.79
CA ARG A 404 18.11 -1.21 4.75
C ARG A 404 19.29 -1.28 5.70
N ALA A 405 19.83 -0.14 6.14
CA ALA A 405 20.94 -0.12 7.10
C ALA A 405 20.65 -0.96 8.36
N GLY A 406 19.46 -0.83 8.97
CA GLY A 406 19.10 -1.55 10.19
C GLY A 406 19.82 -0.99 11.41
N GLY A 407 19.06 -0.50 12.39
CA GLY A 407 19.61 -0.07 13.68
C GLY A 407 19.39 -1.12 14.75
N GLU A 408 20.10 -0.99 15.86
CA GLU A 408 19.90 -1.81 17.04
C GLU A 408 18.45 -1.72 17.53
N LYS A 409 17.92 -2.88 17.93
CA LYS A 409 16.57 -3.03 18.46
C LYS A 409 16.65 -3.22 19.97
N ARG A 410 15.67 -2.65 20.68
CA ARG A 410 15.47 -2.89 22.11
C ARG A 410 14.69 -4.17 22.32
N ASP A 411 14.80 -4.76 23.50
CA ASP A 411 14.10 -5.99 23.89
C ASP A 411 12.56 -5.85 23.86
N ASP A 412 12.05 -4.62 23.85
CA ASP A 412 10.62 -4.32 23.77
C ASP A 412 10.09 -4.07 22.34
N GLU A 413 10.93 -4.33 21.32
CA GLU A 413 10.58 -4.26 19.90
C GLU A 413 10.55 -5.66 19.25
N ALA A 414 9.87 -5.79 18.10
CA ALA A 414 9.95 -7.03 17.33
C ALA A 414 11.38 -7.24 16.79
N ASP A 415 11.91 -8.45 16.98
CA ASP A 415 13.25 -8.82 16.49
C ASP A 415 13.27 -8.81 14.97
N THR A 416 13.83 -7.72 14.44
CA THR A 416 13.92 -7.43 13.01
C THR A 416 15.25 -6.75 12.76
N VAL A 417 15.88 -7.10 11.64
CA VAL A 417 17.24 -6.65 11.34
C VAL A 417 17.33 -5.96 9.99
N GLY A 418 18.38 -5.16 9.81
CA GLY A 418 18.87 -4.72 8.51
C GLY A 418 20.36 -5.02 8.37
N CYS A 419 21.00 -4.47 7.35
CA CYS A 419 22.37 -4.78 6.94
C CYS A 419 23.39 -4.73 8.10
N CYS A 420 23.48 -3.62 8.82
CA CYS A 420 24.42 -3.41 9.92
C CYS A 420 24.11 -4.26 11.16
N SER A 421 22.86 -4.69 11.33
CA SER A 421 22.40 -5.49 12.47
C SER A 421 22.17 -6.95 12.09
N LEU A 422 22.73 -7.43 10.98
CA LEU A 422 22.71 -8.85 10.64
C LEU A 422 23.50 -9.62 11.69
N ARG A 423 23.03 -10.81 12.03
CA ARG A 423 23.63 -11.71 13.01
C ARG A 423 24.14 -12.97 12.33
N PHE A 424 24.91 -13.76 13.07
CA PHE A 424 25.49 -15.00 12.58
C PHE A 424 24.46 -15.90 11.89
N GLU A 425 23.29 -16.13 12.48
CA GLU A 425 22.25 -17.05 11.97
C GLU A 425 21.54 -16.57 10.69
N HIS A 426 21.65 -15.30 10.32
CA HIS A 426 20.92 -14.72 9.20
C HIS A 426 21.55 -14.95 7.82
N ILE A 427 22.79 -15.46 7.80
CA ILE A 427 23.53 -15.69 6.57
C ILE A 427 24.10 -17.11 6.54
N PHE A 428 23.85 -17.82 5.45
CA PHE A 428 24.46 -19.12 5.16
C PHE A 428 25.38 -19.00 3.94
N LEU A 429 26.55 -19.63 4.04
CA LEU A 429 27.61 -19.52 3.03
C LEU A 429 27.77 -20.86 2.32
N LYS A 430 27.48 -20.89 1.02
CA LYS A 430 27.62 -22.05 0.14
C LYS A 430 28.73 -21.78 -0.87
N PRO A 431 29.86 -22.53 -0.83
CA PRO A 431 30.92 -22.41 -1.81
C PRO A 431 30.40 -22.63 -3.25
N PRO A 432 30.99 -21.99 -4.27
CA PRO A 432 32.20 -21.16 -4.20
C PRO A 432 31.97 -19.70 -3.76
N ASN A 433 30.79 -19.12 -4.01
CA ASN A 433 30.49 -17.72 -3.72
C ASN A 433 28.97 -17.43 -3.56
N THR A 434 28.18 -18.43 -3.17
CA THR A 434 26.73 -18.27 -2.97
C THR A 434 26.42 -17.92 -1.52
N VAL A 435 25.66 -16.85 -1.32
CA VAL A 435 25.20 -16.38 -0.01
C VAL A 435 23.69 -16.51 0.06
N ILE A 436 23.20 -17.15 1.11
CA ILE A 436 21.78 -17.26 1.40
C ILE A 436 21.48 -16.31 2.55
N PHE A 437 20.65 -15.30 2.30
CA PHE A 437 20.09 -14.43 3.31
C PHE A 437 18.75 -14.99 3.77
N ASP A 438 18.56 -15.13 5.08
CA ASP A 438 17.26 -15.49 5.65
C ASP A 438 17.06 -14.78 7.00
N PHE A 439 16.28 -13.71 7.00
CA PHE A 439 16.01 -12.95 8.21
C PHE A 439 14.67 -12.19 8.12
N LEU A 440 14.17 -11.73 9.26
CA LEU A 440 13.01 -10.85 9.31
C LEU A 440 13.45 -9.38 9.23
N GLY A 441 13.05 -8.68 8.18
CA GLY A 441 13.33 -7.27 7.98
C GLY A 441 12.26 -6.36 8.60
N LYS A 442 12.23 -5.11 8.14
CA LYS A 442 11.21 -4.13 8.54
C LYS A 442 9.80 -4.72 8.41
N ASP A 443 8.95 -4.43 9.40
CA ASP A 443 7.56 -4.90 9.47
C ASP A 443 7.45 -6.44 9.61
N SER A 444 8.54 -7.09 10.04
CA SER A 444 8.69 -8.56 10.16
C SER A 444 8.46 -9.31 8.85
N ILE A 445 8.75 -8.65 7.73
CA ILE A 445 8.71 -9.26 6.39
C ILE A 445 9.98 -10.08 6.20
N ARG A 446 9.84 -11.36 5.88
CA ARG A 446 10.97 -12.25 5.60
C ARG A 446 11.73 -11.75 4.38
N PHE A 447 13.04 -11.65 4.50
CA PHE A 447 13.97 -11.45 3.41
C PHE A 447 14.68 -12.78 3.19
N TYR A 448 14.29 -13.48 2.11
CA TYR A 448 14.92 -14.72 1.70
C TYR A 448 15.47 -14.55 0.28
N GLN A 449 16.78 -14.69 0.11
CA GLN A 449 17.43 -14.65 -1.20
C GLN A 449 18.67 -15.55 -1.22
N GLU A 450 18.79 -16.38 -2.25
CA GLU A 450 20.02 -17.11 -2.58
C GLU A 450 20.68 -16.41 -3.76
N VAL A 451 21.85 -15.81 -3.53
CA VAL A 451 22.52 -14.94 -4.51
C VAL A 451 24.00 -15.24 -4.60
N GLN A 452 24.56 -15.10 -5.80
CA GLN A 452 26.00 -15.09 -5.99
C GLN A 452 26.55 -13.71 -5.66
N VAL A 453 27.64 -13.66 -4.90
CA VAL A 453 28.34 -12.42 -4.54
C VAL A 453 29.76 -12.41 -5.10
N ASP A 454 30.39 -11.24 -5.09
CA ASP A 454 31.82 -11.13 -5.37
C ASP A 454 32.65 -12.08 -4.47
N GLN A 455 33.67 -12.71 -5.03
CA GLN A 455 34.44 -13.73 -4.32
C GLN A 455 35.12 -13.16 -3.06
N GLN A 456 35.56 -11.90 -3.09
CA GLN A 456 36.13 -11.24 -1.92
C GLN A 456 35.07 -10.95 -0.85
N VAL A 457 33.85 -10.60 -1.25
CA VAL A 457 32.72 -10.46 -0.32
C VAL A 457 32.41 -11.78 0.38
N PHE A 458 32.36 -12.90 -0.37
CA PHE A 458 32.16 -14.23 0.21
C PHE A 458 33.26 -14.60 1.21
N LYS A 459 34.53 -14.36 0.86
CA LYS A 459 35.68 -14.57 1.76
C LYS A 459 35.56 -13.74 3.03
N ASN A 460 35.17 -12.46 2.90
CA ASN A 460 34.97 -11.57 4.03
C ASN A 460 33.85 -12.06 4.95
N LEU A 461 32.68 -12.43 4.41
CA LEU A 461 31.59 -13.00 5.20
C LEU A 461 32.01 -14.29 5.93
N LYS A 462 32.84 -15.13 5.31
CA LYS A 462 33.43 -16.31 5.98
C LYS A 462 34.32 -15.91 7.15
N ILE A 463 35.15 -14.87 7.01
CA ILE A 463 35.98 -14.33 8.08
C ILE A 463 35.10 -13.75 9.20
N PHE A 464 34.03 -13.03 8.85
CA PHE A 464 33.12 -12.40 9.81
C PHE A 464 32.26 -13.40 10.58
N LYS A 465 32.25 -14.67 10.17
CA LYS A 465 31.60 -15.79 10.85
C LYS A 465 32.60 -16.76 11.50
N LYS A 466 33.90 -16.45 11.47
CA LYS A 466 34.93 -17.31 12.08
C LYS A 466 34.76 -17.31 13.61
N ASP A 467 35.20 -18.39 14.24
CA ASP A 467 35.28 -18.50 15.70
C ASP A 467 35.93 -17.25 16.32
N PRO A 468 35.42 -16.76 17.46
CA PRO A 468 34.46 -17.42 18.37
C PRO A 468 32.97 -17.10 18.13
N LYS A 469 32.58 -16.54 16.98
CA LYS A 469 31.18 -16.11 16.74
C LYS A 469 30.20 -17.28 16.67
N LYS A 470 29.04 -17.09 17.29
CA LYS A 470 27.94 -18.07 17.37
C LYS A 470 26.58 -17.42 17.06
N PRO A 471 25.50 -18.21 16.90
CA PRO A 471 24.15 -17.65 16.76
C PRO A 471 23.82 -16.66 17.89
N GLY A 472 23.23 -15.52 17.51
CA GLY A 472 22.98 -14.37 18.37
C GLY A 472 24.05 -13.27 18.29
N ASP A 473 25.28 -13.58 17.87
CA ASP A 473 26.34 -12.57 17.72
C ASP A 473 26.16 -11.77 16.43
N ASP A 474 26.46 -10.46 16.49
CA ASP A 474 26.44 -9.60 15.32
C ASP A 474 27.45 -10.05 14.27
N LEU A 475 27.01 -10.10 13.01
CA LEU A 475 27.87 -10.35 11.86
C LEU A 475 28.88 -9.22 11.68
N PHE A 476 28.44 -7.98 11.85
CA PHE A 476 29.26 -6.77 11.78
C PHE A 476 29.47 -6.18 13.18
N ASP A 477 30.31 -6.84 13.98
CA ASP A 477 30.58 -6.51 15.39
C ASP A 477 31.31 -5.18 15.63
N ARG A 478 31.77 -4.50 14.58
CA ARG A 478 32.45 -3.20 14.66
C ARG A 478 31.71 -2.09 13.90
N LEU A 479 30.54 -2.39 13.35
CA LEU A 479 29.80 -1.48 12.49
C LEU A 479 28.44 -1.15 13.10
N ASN A 480 28.03 0.11 13.00
CA ASN A 480 26.65 0.52 13.22
C ASN A 480 26.25 1.53 12.13
N PRO A 481 24.95 1.86 12.00
CA PRO A 481 24.51 2.83 10.99
C PRO A 481 25.13 4.22 11.12
N GLY A 482 25.52 4.64 12.32
CA GLY A 482 26.18 5.91 12.56
C GLY A 482 27.52 5.96 11.84
N ILE A 483 28.40 4.99 12.11
CA ILE A 483 29.71 4.85 11.46
C ILE A 483 29.55 4.77 9.93
N LEU A 484 28.59 3.98 9.45
CA LEU A 484 28.37 3.82 8.02
C LEU A 484 27.91 5.11 7.34
N ASN A 485 27.03 5.89 7.98
CA ASN A 485 26.58 7.17 7.43
C ASN A 485 27.70 8.22 7.47
N THR A 486 28.57 8.22 8.49
CA THR A 486 29.76 9.08 8.49
C THR A 486 30.65 8.79 7.29
N TYR A 487 30.94 7.51 7.02
CA TYR A 487 31.69 7.09 5.83
C TYR A 487 31.04 7.57 4.52
N PHE A 488 29.71 7.56 4.42
CA PHE A 488 29.02 8.08 3.23
C PHE A 488 29.11 9.60 3.09
N GLN A 489 29.12 10.35 4.19
CA GLN A 489 29.20 11.81 4.15
C GLN A 489 30.53 12.32 3.56
N ASP A 490 31.61 11.54 3.66
CA ASP A 490 32.91 11.87 3.08
C ASP A 490 32.88 11.93 1.53
N PHE A 491 31.94 11.22 0.89
CA PHE A 491 31.77 11.25 -0.56
C PHE A 491 30.82 12.34 -1.02
N MET A 492 29.83 12.65 -0.20
CA MET A 492 28.71 13.52 -0.57
C MET A 492 28.00 14.03 0.69
N PRO A 493 27.96 15.35 0.95
CA PRO A 493 27.32 15.92 2.13
C PRO A 493 25.86 15.48 2.26
N GLY A 494 25.44 15.01 3.43
CA GLY A 494 24.07 14.54 3.67
C GLY A 494 23.72 13.18 3.02
N LEU A 495 24.69 12.46 2.44
CA LEU A 495 24.49 11.10 1.98
C LEU A 495 24.27 10.15 3.16
N THR A 496 23.29 9.25 3.04
CA THR A 496 23.00 8.21 4.03
C THR A 496 22.64 6.90 3.31
N ALA A 497 22.67 5.78 4.05
CA ALA A 497 22.26 4.48 3.52
C ALA A 497 20.84 4.48 2.89
N LYS A 498 19.95 5.37 3.34
CA LYS A 498 18.58 5.46 2.80
C LYS A 498 18.55 5.96 1.36
N VAL A 499 19.52 6.80 0.96
CA VAL A 499 19.60 7.40 -0.38
C VAL A 499 19.88 6.33 -1.43
N PHE A 500 20.73 5.33 -1.12
CA PHE A 500 21.02 4.20 -2.01
C PHE A 500 19.74 3.45 -2.43
N ARG A 501 18.81 3.20 -1.50
CA ARG A 501 17.56 2.51 -1.84
C ARG A 501 16.69 3.32 -2.82
N THR A 502 16.64 4.64 -2.67
CA THR A 502 15.92 5.53 -3.60
C THR A 502 16.62 5.60 -4.96
N TYR A 503 17.95 5.70 -4.96
CA TYR A 503 18.78 5.69 -6.16
C TYR A 503 18.59 4.39 -6.94
N ASN A 504 18.79 3.23 -6.30
CA ASN A 504 18.64 1.93 -6.93
C ASN A 504 17.22 1.71 -7.45
N ALA A 505 16.19 2.06 -6.68
CA ALA A 505 14.82 1.93 -7.12
C ALA A 505 14.51 2.78 -8.37
N SER A 506 14.95 4.04 -8.39
CA SER A 506 14.72 4.94 -9.52
C SER A 506 15.57 4.56 -10.74
N LYS A 507 16.83 4.17 -10.53
CA LYS A 507 17.72 3.71 -11.59
C LYS A 507 17.23 2.43 -12.24
N THR A 508 16.83 1.43 -11.44
CA THR A 508 16.22 0.20 -11.96
C THR A 508 14.94 0.50 -12.73
N MET A 509 14.09 1.41 -12.24
CA MET A 509 12.89 1.81 -12.99
C MET A 509 13.24 2.42 -14.36
N GLN A 510 14.21 3.35 -14.42
CA GLN A 510 14.69 3.93 -15.68
C GLN A 510 15.20 2.84 -16.63
N ASP A 511 16.04 1.93 -16.13
CA ASP A 511 16.65 0.86 -16.94
C ASP A 511 15.58 -0.11 -17.48
N GLN A 512 14.58 -0.43 -16.67
CA GLN A 512 13.46 -1.25 -17.12
C GLN A 512 12.60 -0.53 -18.15
N ILE A 513 12.31 0.77 -17.97
CA ILE A 513 11.58 1.59 -18.95
C ILE A 513 12.32 1.66 -20.28
N ASP A 514 13.64 1.81 -20.26
CA ASP A 514 14.46 1.93 -21.47
C ASP A 514 14.40 0.66 -22.34
N ASN A 515 14.06 -0.50 -21.75
CA ASN A 515 13.86 -1.77 -22.46
C ASN A 515 12.43 -1.97 -23.00
N ILE A 516 11.48 -1.08 -22.69
CA ILE A 516 10.09 -1.22 -23.15
C ILE A 516 9.95 -0.65 -24.57
N PRO A 517 9.53 -1.45 -25.56
CA PRO A 517 9.24 -0.95 -26.90
C PRO A 517 8.01 -0.03 -26.88
N ASN A 518 8.06 1.09 -27.60
CA ASN A 518 6.95 2.03 -27.68
C ASN A 518 5.89 1.60 -28.72
N GLU A 519 5.37 0.40 -28.56
CA GLU A 519 4.43 -0.24 -29.47
C GLU A 519 3.22 -0.78 -28.70
N GLY A 520 2.18 -1.17 -29.43
CA GLY A 520 0.98 -1.79 -28.86
C GLY A 520 0.00 -0.80 -28.23
N THR A 521 -1.02 -1.39 -27.60
CA THR A 521 -2.14 -0.68 -26.97
C THR A 521 -1.72 -0.02 -25.64
N VAL A 522 -2.51 0.96 -25.19
CA VAL A 522 -2.32 1.59 -23.88
C VAL A 522 -2.30 0.56 -22.74
N ASN A 523 -3.13 -0.48 -22.81
CA ASN A 523 -3.17 -1.53 -21.79
C ASN A 523 -1.88 -2.36 -21.76
N GLU A 524 -1.34 -2.72 -22.92
CA GLU A 524 -0.06 -3.46 -23.02
C GLU A 524 1.10 -2.64 -22.43
N LYS A 525 1.13 -1.34 -22.73
CA LYS A 525 2.13 -0.41 -22.17
C LYS A 525 1.99 -0.26 -20.65
N VAL A 526 0.77 -0.21 -20.12
CA VAL A 526 0.53 -0.18 -18.66
C VAL A 526 0.99 -1.47 -17.99
N VAL A 527 0.76 -2.63 -18.60
CA VAL A 527 1.24 -3.91 -18.07
C VAL A 527 2.78 -3.96 -18.09
N ALA A 528 3.42 -3.48 -19.16
CA ALA A 528 4.88 -3.37 -19.22
C ALA A 528 5.44 -2.42 -18.14
N PHE A 529 4.79 -1.28 -17.90
CA PHE A 529 5.14 -0.38 -16.80
C PHE A 529 4.99 -1.05 -15.44
N ASN A 530 3.92 -1.81 -15.22
CA ASN A 530 3.71 -2.54 -13.97
C ASN A 530 4.78 -3.62 -13.77
N ALA A 531 5.21 -4.30 -14.84
CA ALA A 531 6.32 -5.24 -14.80
C ALA A 531 7.64 -4.54 -14.42
N ALA A 532 7.94 -3.37 -15.00
CA ALA A 532 9.11 -2.56 -14.61
C ALA A 532 9.08 -2.18 -13.11
N ASN A 533 7.93 -1.75 -12.59
CA ASN A 533 7.77 -1.45 -11.17
C ASN A 533 7.83 -2.71 -10.28
N ARG A 534 7.43 -3.88 -10.80
CA ARG A 534 7.54 -5.17 -10.12
C ARG A 534 9.01 -5.49 -9.83
N GLU A 535 9.90 -5.31 -10.81
CA GLU A 535 11.34 -5.50 -10.63
C GLU A 535 11.90 -4.60 -9.52
N VAL A 536 11.49 -3.33 -9.50
CA VAL A 536 11.88 -2.40 -8.42
C VAL A 536 11.37 -2.86 -7.05
N ALA A 537 10.14 -3.35 -7.00
CA ALA A 537 9.54 -3.83 -5.77
C ALA A 537 10.18 -5.13 -5.27
N ILE A 538 10.60 -6.03 -6.17
CA ILE A 538 11.39 -7.23 -5.87
C ILE A 538 12.76 -6.83 -5.31
N LEU A 539 13.48 -5.92 -5.98
CA LEU A 539 14.76 -5.39 -5.50
C LEU A 539 14.64 -4.81 -4.08
N CYS A 540 13.57 -4.09 -3.80
CA CYS A 540 13.34 -3.48 -2.49
C CYS A 540 12.73 -4.42 -1.43
N ASN A 541 12.49 -5.69 -1.77
CA ASN A 541 11.76 -6.67 -0.97
C ASN A 541 10.40 -6.14 -0.46
N HIS A 542 9.63 -5.46 -1.32
CA HIS A 542 8.29 -4.97 -1.00
C HIS A 542 7.25 -6.08 -1.20
N GLN A 543 7.28 -7.08 -0.32
CA GLN A 543 6.35 -8.20 -0.35
C GLN A 543 5.01 -7.86 0.31
N ARG A 544 3.97 -8.59 -0.06
CA ARG A 544 2.68 -8.61 0.64
C ARG A 544 2.14 -10.03 0.69
N THR A 545 1.38 -10.32 1.75
CA THR A 545 0.60 -11.56 1.84
C THR A 545 -0.48 -11.57 0.78
N ILE A 546 -0.68 -12.72 0.13
CA ILE A 546 -1.75 -12.93 -0.83
C ILE A 546 -3.09 -12.77 -0.08
N PRO A 547 -3.99 -11.86 -0.50
CA PRO A 547 -5.28 -11.69 0.16
C PRO A 547 -6.12 -12.97 0.15
N LYS A 548 -6.86 -13.28 1.22
CA LYS A 548 -7.73 -14.47 1.31
C LYS A 548 -8.72 -14.59 0.14
N ALA A 549 -9.19 -13.46 -0.40
CA ALA A 549 -10.12 -13.41 -1.53
C ALA A 549 -9.45 -13.40 -2.92
N HIS A 550 -8.11 -13.49 -3.01
CA HIS A 550 -7.38 -13.39 -4.27
C HIS A 550 -7.75 -14.50 -5.25
N GLN A 551 -7.74 -15.75 -4.79
CA GLN A 551 -8.06 -16.93 -5.62
C GLN A 551 -9.47 -16.86 -6.20
N ALA A 552 -10.47 -16.52 -5.38
CA ALA A 552 -11.84 -16.31 -5.83
C ALA A 552 -11.93 -15.16 -6.86
N GLY A 553 -11.12 -14.12 -6.70
CA GLY A 553 -11.03 -13.01 -7.65
C GLY A 553 -10.30 -13.34 -8.95
N VAL A 554 -9.39 -14.31 -8.97
CA VAL A 554 -8.72 -14.84 -10.16
C VAL A 554 -9.66 -15.77 -10.91
N GLN A 555 -10.29 -16.69 -10.20
CA GLN A 555 -11.29 -17.62 -10.74
C GLN A 555 -12.40 -16.88 -11.48
N LYS A 556 -12.97 -15.82 -10.90
CA LYS A 556 -14.00 -14.99 -11.56
C LYS A 556 -13.54 -14.34 -12.87
N ILE A 557 -12.25 -14.00 -12.99
CA ILE A 557 -11.70 -13.42 -14.23
C ILE A 557 -11.53 -14.52 -15.29
N ASN A 558 -10.98 -15.67 -14.91
CA ASN A 558 -10.88 -16.85 -15.79
C ASN A 558 -12.25 -17.27 -16.32
N GLU A 559 -13.22 -17.40 -15.43
CA GLU A 559 -14.62 -17.70 -15.74
C GLU A 559 -15.22 -16.71 -16.75
N ARG A 560 -14.85 -15.43 -16.67
CA ARG A 560 -15.28 -14.39 -17.59
C ARG A 560 -14.59 -14.49 -18.96
N ILE A 561 -13.31 -14.86 -18.98
CA ILE A 561 -12.55 -15.13 -20.20
C ILE A 561 -13.17 -16.31 -20.95
N GLU A 562 -13.46 -17.42 -20.26
CA GLU A 562 -14.12 -18.60 -20.83
C GLU A 562 -15.45 -18.25 -21.49
N GLU A 563 -16.28 -17.41 -20.84
CA GLU A 563 -17.55 -16.97 -21.41
C GLU A 563 -17.38 -16.12 -22.67
N MET A 564 -16.39 -15.22 -22.70
CA MET A 564 -16.11 -14.44 -23.89
C MET A 564 -15.58 -15.32 -25.02
N MET A 565 -14.74 -16.32 -24.70
CA MET A 565 -14.26 -17.32 -25.66
C MET A 565 -15.43 -18.14 -26.22
N TRP A 566 -16.36 -18.57 -25.37
CA TRP A 566 -17.57 -19.24 -25.81
C TRP A 566 -18.41 -18.35 -26.75
N GLN A 567 -18.66 -17.09 -26.39
CA GLN A 567 -19.40 -16.16 -27.25
C GLN A 567 -18.71 -15.97 -28.60
N LYS A 568 -17.37 -15.85 -28.60
CA LYS A 568 -16.56 -15.75 -29.82
C LYS A 568 -16.73 -16.99 -30.71
N ILE A 569 -16.56 -18.18 -30.14
CA ILE A 569 -16.67 -19.45 -30.87
C ILE A 569 -18.09 -19.65 -31.39
N LYS A 570 -19.12 -19.30 -30.61
CA LYS A 570 -20.51 -19.29 -31.06
C LYS A 570 -20.69 -18.45 -32.33
N LEU A 571 -20.16 -17.22 -32.36
CA LEU A 571 -20.25 -16.35 -33.54
C LEU A 571 -19.51 -16.95 -34.74
N LYS A 572 -18.32 -17.53 -34.53
CA LYS A 572 -17.59 -18.24 -35.59
C LYS A 572 -18.35 -19.45 -36.12
N ARG A 573 -19.03 -20.23 -35.26
CA ARG A 573 -19.89 -21.33 -35.69
C ARG A 573 -21.10 -20.84 -36.48
N LEU A 574 -21.71 -19.73 -36.08
CA LEU A 574 -22.79 -19.08 -36.85
C LEU A 574 -22.32 -18.64 -38.24
N MET A 575 -21.11 -18.08 -38.37
CA MET A 575 -20.51 -17.76 -39.68
C MET A 575 -20.38 -19.00 -40.57
N LEU A 576 -19.95 -20.13 -39.99
CA LEU A 576 -19.85 -21.41 -40.73
C LEU A 576 -21.21 -22.04 -41.06
N GLN A 577 -22.26 -21.73 -40.29
CA GLN A 577 -23.63 -22.14 -40.64
C GLN A 577 -24.14 -21.36 -41.85
N LEU A 578 -23.82 -20.06 -41.94
CA LEU A 578 -24.20 -19.20 -43.06
C LEU A 578 -23.42 -19.52 -44.35
N ASP A 579 -22.11 -19.74 -44.26
CA ASP A 579 -21.28 -20.19 -45.40
C ASP A 579 -20.26 -21.25 -44.98
N LYS A 580 -20.53 -22.50 -45.35
CA LYS A 580 -19.68 -23.66 -45.06
C LYS A 580 -18.34 -23.62 -45.80
N THR A 581 -18.22 -22.87 -46.90
CA THR A 581 -16.99 -22.78 -47.70
C THR A 581 -15.88 -22.02 -46.97
N LEU A 582 -16.25 -21.15 -46.02
CA LEU A 582 -15.32 -20.36 -45.21
C LEU A 582 -14.36 -21.22 -44.38
N LYS A 583 -14.80 -22.40 -43.94
CA LYS A 583 -13.94 -23.33 -43.19
C LYS A 583 -12.70 -23.74 -43.97
N LYS A 584 -12.83 -23.90 -45.30
CA LYS A 584 -11.71 -24.24 -46.20
C LYS A 584 -10.93 -23.00 -46.65
N LYS A 585 -11.62 -21.87 -46.88
CA LYS A 585 -11.01 -20.61 -47.33
C LYS A 585 -10.17 -19.92 -46.24
N GLU A 586 -10.61 -19.97 -44.99
CA GLU A 586 -9.98 -19.28 -43.85
C GLU A 586 -9.67 -20.26 -42.70
N MET A 587 -9.01 -21.38 -43.00
CA MET A 587 -8.78 -22.47 -42.04
C MET A 587 -8.13 -22.00 -40.71
N SER A 588 -7.19 -21.05 -40.78
CA SER A 588 -6.53 -20.51 -39.58
C SER A 588 -7.47 -19.72 -38.67
N TYR A 589 -8.44 -18.98 -39.22
CA TYR A 589 -9.34 -18.12 -38.45
C TYR A 589 -10.37 -18.94 -37.65
N PHE A 590 -10.75 -20.11 -38.18
CA PHE A 590 -11.74 -21.02 -37.59
C PHE A 590 -11.13 -22.19 -36.81
N ALA A 591 -9.80 -22.30 -36.72
CA ALA A 591 -9.12 -23.43 -36.08
C ALA A 591 -9.58 -23.65 -34.62
N GLU A 592 -9.68 -22.56 -33.85
CA GLU A 592 -10.10 -22.55 -32.44
C GLU A 592 -11.55 -22.98 -32.18
N VAL A 593 -12.37 -23.12 -33.21
CA VAL A 593 -13.76 -23.61 -33.06
C VAL A 593 -13.79 -25.06 -32.55
N ALA A 594 -12.72 -25.82 -32.81
CA ALA A 594 -12.55 -27.20 -32.34
C ALA A 594 -12.14 -27.28 -30.86
N ASP A 595 -11.59 -26.21 -30.28
CA ASP A 595 -11.06 -26.21 -28.91
C ASP A 595 -12.17 -26.27 -27.85
N LEU A 596 -13.38 -25.85 -28.21
CA LEU A 596 -14.55 -25.87 -27.32
C LEU A 596 -15.43 -27.09 -27.58
N THR A 597 -15.31 -28.10 -26.71
CA THR A 597 -16.18 -29.29 -26.76
C THR A 597 -17.63 -28.95 -26.43
N LYS A 598 -18.55 -29.83 -26.86
CA LYS A 598 -19.99 -29.68 -26.60
C LYS A 598 -20.30 -29.70 -25.11
N GLU A 599 -19.58 -30.52 -24.34
CA GLU A 599 -19.72 -30.68 -22.91
C GLU A 599 -19.26 -29.40 -22.19
N LYS A 600 -18.10 -28.86 -22.57
CA LYS A 600 -17.57 -27.62 -21.97
C LYS A 600 -18.44 -26.40 -22.29
N GLU A 601 -18.99 -26.33 -23.50
CA GLU A 601 -19.95 -25.30 -23.86
C GLU A 601 -21.22 -25.36 -22.98
N GLN A 602 -21.77 -26.55 -22.74
CA GLN A 602 -22.94 -26.72 -21.87
C GLN A 602 -22.66 -26.30 -20.42
N GLU A 603 -21.46 -26.62 -19.91
CA GLU A 603 -21.01 -26.20 -18.58
C GLU A 603 -20.94 -24.66 -18.48
N ILE A 604 -20.25 -24.01 -19.42
CA ILE A 604 -20.13 -22.54 -19.48
C ILE A 604 -21.50 -21.88 -19.57
N VAL A 605 -22.39 -22.38 -20.44
CA VAL A 605 -23.74 -21.82 -20.61
C VAL A 605 -24.59 -22.01 -19.36
N THR A 606 -24.44 -23.13 -18.66
CA THR A 606 -25.16 -23.37 -17.40
C THR A 606 -24.72 -22.39 -16.32
N ARG A 607 -23.40 -22.26 -16.10
CA ARG A 607 -22.81 -21.29 -15.17
C ARG A 607 -23.20 -19.84 -15.51
N TRP A 608 -23.13 -19.47 -16.78
CA TRP A 608 -23.57 -18.17 -17.27
C TRP A 608 -25.06 -17.93 -16.97
N SER A 609 -25.91 -18.93 -17.23
CA SER A 609 -27.37 -18.84 -17.03
C SER A 609 -27.74 -18.61 -15.57
N GLU A 610 -27.15 -19.37 -14.66
CA GLU A 610 -27.36 -19.22 -13.22
C GLU A 610 -26.97 -17.82 -12.75
N ARG A 611 -25.81 -17.32 -13.20
CA ARG A 611 -25.35 -15.99 -12.85
C ARG A 611 -26.25 -14.88 -13.40
N GLU A 612 -26.75 -14.98 -14.63
CA GLU A 612 -27.65 -13.95 -15.16
C GLU A 612 -29.01 -13.95 -14.45
N LEU A 613 -29.55 -15.11 -14.07
CA LEU A 613 -30.77 -15.19 -13.26
C LEU A 613 -30.56 -14.62 -11.85
N ASP A 614 -29.44 -14.96 -11.20
CA ASP A 614 -29.03 -14.42 -9.90
C ASP A 614 -28.86 -12.90 -9.94
N LYS A 615 -28.31 -12.33 -11.02
CA LYS A 615 -28.23 -10.86 -11.20
C LYS A 615 -29.59 -10.19 -11.23
N VAL A 616 -30.57 -10.77 -11.94
CA VAL A 616 -31.94 -10.24 -12.00
C VAL A 616 -32.58 -10.29 -10.61
N GLN A 617 -32.37 -11.39 -9.88
CA GLN A 617 -32.88 -11.56 -8.53
C GLN A 617 -32.25 -10.58 -7.54
N LYS A 618 -30.91 -10.47 -7.51
CA LYS A 618 -30.18 -9.52 -6.65
C LYS A 618 -30.55 -8.08 -6.95
N LYS A 619 -30.81 -7.74 -8.22
CA LYS A 619 -31.28 -6.40 -8.58
C LYS A 619 -32.66 -6.12 -7.99
N PHE A 620 -33.59 -7.07 -8.09
CA PHE A 620 -34.91 -6.94 -7.47
C PHE A 620 -34.84 -6.81 -5.95
N GLU A 621 -34.00 -7.60 -5.30
CA GLU A 621 -33.77 -7.49 -3.84
C GLU A 621 -33.22 -6.11 -3.47
N LYS A 622 -32.26 -5.59 -4.24
CA LYS A 622 -31.69 -4.26 -4.03
C LYS A 622 -32.68 -3.12 -4.28
N ASP A 623 -33.51 -3.23 -5.32
CA ASP A 623 -34.55 -2.25 -5.62
C ASP A 623 -35.65 -2.27 -4.54
N LYS A 624 -36.03 -3.46 -4.06
CA LYS A 624 -36.95 -3.66 -2.92
C LYS A 624 -36.38 -3.10 -1.62
N GLU A 625 -35.11 -3.35 -1.33
CA GLU A 625 -34.40 -2.82 -0.16
C GLU A 625 -34.34 -1.29 -0.22
N ARG A 626 -33.99 -0.73 -1.38
CA ARG A 626 -34.00 0.72 -1.63
C ARG A 626 -35.38 1.33 -1.38
N LEU A 627 -36.44 0.75 -1.93
CA LEU A 627 -37.80 1.23 -1.71
C LEU A 627 -38.24 1.08 -0.25
N GLY A 628 -37.78 0.02 0.44
CA GLY A 628 -37.98 -0.17 1.87
C GLY A 628 -37.39 0.96 2.72
N TYR A 629 -36.25 1.52 2.30
CA TYR A 629 -35.67 2.71 2.94
C TYR A 629 -36.48 3.99 2.66
N GLU A 630 -36.98 4.16 1.44
CA GLU A 630 -37.80 5.32 1.04
C GLU A 630 -39.21 5.30 1.68
N ARG A 631 -39.67 4.14 2.19
CA ARG A 631 -41.02 3.95 2.77
C ARG A 631 -41.37 4.97 3.86
N LYS A 632 -40.41 5.39 4.69
CA LYS A 632 -40.67 6.33 5.80
C LYS A 632 -40.92 7.77 5.33
N GLU A 633 -40.50 8.10 4.10
CA GLU A 633 -40.56 9.44 3.53
C GLU A 633 -41.65 9.59 2.46
N MET A 634 -42.51 8.56 2.29
CA MET A 634 -43.51 8.54 1.22
C MET A 634 -44.88 8.06 1.71
N PRO A 635 -45.98 8.58 1.11
CA PRO A 635 -47.32 8.07 1.36
C PRO A 635 -47.45 6.57 1.12
N ALA A 636 -48.34 5.91 1.88
CA ALA A 636 -48.53 4.46 1.79
C ALA A 636 -49.00 4.00 0.40
N GLU A 637 -49.76 4.84 -0.33
CA GLU A 637 -50.21 4.54 -1.69
C GLU A 637 -49.06 4.62 -2.70
N ASP A 638 -48.21 5.65 -2.63
CA ASP A 638 -47.05 5.79 -3.51
C ASP A 638 -46.05 4.62 -3.35
N TYR A 639 -45.88 4.14 -2.12
CA TYR A 639 -45.07 2.94 -1.84
C TYR A 639 -45.65 1.69 -2.53
N LYS A 640 -46.98 1.51 -2.48
CA LYS A 640 -47.64 0.37 -3.14
C LYS A 640 -47.47 0.44 -4.66
N VAL A 641 -47.63 1.62 -5.26
CA VAL A 641 -47.44 1.84 -6.70
C VAL A 641 -46.00 1.49 -7.11
N LYS A 642 -44.98 2.09 -6.47
CA LYS A 642 -43.57 1.78 -6.79
C LYS A 642 -43.20 0.32 -6.54
N MET A 643 -43.75 -0.32 -5.50
CA MET A 643 -43.52 -1.76 -5.26
C MET A 643 -44.11 -2.63 -6.37
N ALA A 644 -45.28 -2.26 -6.90
CA ALA A 644 -45.89 -2.94 -8.04
C ALA A 644 -45.04 -2.75 -9.31
N GLU A 645 -44.52 -1.54 -9.56
CA GLU A 645 -43.61 -1.26 -10.68
C GLU A 645 -42.32 -2.09 -10.60
N ILE A 646 -41.68 -2.17 -9.43
CA ILE A 646 -40.47 -2.98 -9.22
C ILE A 646 -40.74 -4.46 -9.47
N LYS A 647 -41.89 -4.98 -9.01
CA LYS A 647 -42.30 -6.38 -9.26
C LYS A 647 -42.53 -6.63 -10.75
N GLU A 648 -43.19 -5.71 -11.45
CA GLU A 648 -43.46 -5.83 -12.87
C GLU A 648 -42.17 -5.73 -13.70
N ASP A 649 -41.26 -4.80 -13.37
CA ASP A 649 -39.93 -4.70 -13.98
C ASP A 649 -39.08 -5.97 -13.73
N HIS A 650 -39.10 -6.53 -12.52
CA HIS A 650 -38.45 -7.81 -12.22
C HIS A 650 -39.04 -8.94 -13.03
N LYS A 651 -40.37 -9.07 -13.10
CA LYS A 651 -41.06 -10.09 -13.91
C LYS A 651 -40.67 -9.98 -15.38
N LYS A 652 -40.72 -8.77 -15.96
CA LYS A 652 -40.32 -8.52 -17.36
C LYS A 652 -38.87 -8.90 -17.61
N ARG A 653 -37.94 -8.51 -16.72
CA ARG A 653 -36.52 -8.87 -16.84
C ARG A 653 -36.27 -10.36 -16.68
N LEU A 654 -36.97 -10.99 -15.75
CA LEU A 654 -36.84 -12.41 -15.46
C LEU A 654 -37.33 -13.24 -16.65
N GLU A 655 -38.49 -12.94 -17.22
CA GLU A 655 -39.01 -13.64 -18.40
C GLU A 655 -38.10 -13.45 -19.62
N LYS A 656 -37.66 -12.22 -19.90
CA LYS A 656 -36.67 -11.96 -20.97
C LYS A 656 -35.37 -12.74 -20.76
N THR A 657 -34.88 -12.82 -19.52
CA THR A 657 -33.65 -13.56 -19.20
C THR A 657 -33.84 -15.07 -19.32
N LYS A 658 -34.96 -15.61 -18.87
CA LYS A 658 -35.32 -17.02 -19.04
C LYS A 658 -35.41 -17.42 -20.51
N GLU A 659 -35.95 -16.56 -21.36
CA GLU A 659 -36.02 -16.80 -22.81
C GLU A 659 -34.62 -16.90 -23.42
N ILE A 660 -33.72 -15.96 -23.11
CA ILE A 660 -32.32 -16.00 -23.57
C ILE A 660 -31.59 -17.24 -23.03
N VAL A 661 -31.80 -17.58 -21.75
CA VAL A 661 -31.22 -18.79 -21.14
C VAL A 661 -31.71 -20.05 -21.84
N LYS A 662 -33.02 -20.15 -22.13
CA LYS A 662 -33.61 -21.27 -22.85
C LYS A 662 -33.02 -21.38 -24.26
N GLN A 663 -32.87 -20.25 -24.96
CA GLN A 663 -32.24 -20.18 -26.27
C GLN A 663 -30.80 -20.72 -26.21
N TYR A 664 -29.93 -20.15 -25.37
CA TYR A 664 -28.51 -20.53 -25.33
C TYR A 664 -28.29 -21.97 -24.86
N LYS A 665 -29.11 -22.48 -23.93
CA LYS A 665 -29.08 -23.90 -23.56
C LYS A 665 -29.47 -24.80 -24.73
N ALA A 666 -30.48 -24.42 -25.52
CA ALA A 666 -30.88 -25.18 -26.71
C ALA A 666 -29.80 -25.15 -27.80
N GLU A 667 -29.17 -24.00 -28.05
CA GLU A 667 -28.06 -23.84 -28.99
C GLU A 667 -26.86 -24.71 -28.60
N ALA A 668 -26.43 -24.67 -27.33
CA ALA A 668 -25.33 -25.48 -26.82
C ALA A 668 -25.61 -27.00 -26.93
N LYS A 669 -26.85 -27.43 -26.67
CA LYS A 669 -27.25 -28.83 -26.77
C LYS A 669 -27.33 -29.32 -28.22
N LYS A 670 -27.87 -28.50 -29.12
CA LYS A 670 -28.13 -28.86 -30.53
C LYS A 670 -26.97 -28.54 -31.47
N GLN A 671 -25.99 -27.74 -31.03
CA GLN A 671 -24.91 -27.21 -31.87
C GLN A 671 -25.45 -26.50 -33.13
N LYS A 672 -26.61 -25.85 -32.99
CA LYS A 672 -27.30 -25.08 -34.03
C LYS A 672 -27.67 -23.74 -33.45
N TYR A 673 -27.07 -22.67 -33.98
CA TYR A 673 -27.19 -21.32 -33.45
C TYR A 673 -28.26 -20.53 -34.19
N GLU A 674 -28.97 -19.64 -33.48
CA GLU A 674 -30.07 -18.86 -34.05
C GLU A 674 -29.56 -17.79 -35.02
N GLU A 675 -30.09 -17.81 -36.24
CA GLU A 675 -29.88 -16.79 -37.25
C GLU A 675 -30.85 -15.62 -37.01
N LYS A 676 -30.33 -14.39 -37.03
CA LYS A 676 -31.13 -13.17 -36.96
C LYS A 676 -30.95 -12.41 -38.26
N SER A 677 -32.01 -11.79 -38.76
CA SER A 677 -31.97 -10.98 -39.98
C SER A 677 -30.93 -9.85 -39.91
N SER A 678 -30.56 -9.41 -38.71
CA SER A 678 -29.52 -8.41 -38.45
C SER A 678 -28.09 -8.90 -38.63
N TYR A 679 -27.85 -10.22 -38.69
CA TYR A 679 -26.51 -10.81 -38.76
C TYR A 679 -26.02 -10.91 -40.21
N THR A 680 -25.13 -9.98 -40.57
CA THR A 680 -24.32 -10.03 -41.79
C THR A 680 -22.93 -10.55 -41.46
N MET A 681 -22.24 -11.17 -42.43
CA MET A 681 -20.86 -11.68 -42.26
C MET A 681 -19.89 -10.64 -41.70
N GLU A 682 -19.97 -9.40 -42.20
CA GLU A 682 -19.15 -8.29 -41.73
C GLU A 682 -19.39 -7.98 -40.25
N LYS A 683 -20.65 -7.77 -39.85
CA LYS A 683 -21.05 -7.55 -38.44
C LYS A 683 -20.60 -8.69 -37.51
N LEU A 684 -20.70 -9.95 -37.94
CA LEU A 684 -20.23 -11.09 -37.15
C LEU A 684 -18.72 -11.06 -36.95
N LYS A 685 -17.96 -10.77 -38.01
CA LYS A 685 -16.50 -10.60 -37.94
C LYS A 685 -16.12 -9.45 -37.00
N THR A 686 -16.75 -8.29 -37.13
CA THR A 686 -16.53 -7.16 -36.21
C THR A 686 -16.85 -7.51 -34.75
N GLN A 687 -17.88 -8.30 -34.48
CA GLN A 687 -18.19 -8.76 -33.11
C GLN A 687 -17.15 -9.73 -32.58
N VAL A 688 -16.64 -10.64 -33.42
CA VAL A 688 -15.54 -11.54 -33.09
C VAL A 688 -14.27 -10.75 -32.77
N ASP A 689 -13.88 -9.80 -33.61
CA ASP A 689 -12.67 -8.98 -33.41
C ASP A 689 -12.75 -8.22 -32.07
N LYS A 690 -13.91 -7.63 -31.75
CA LYS A 690 -14.16 -6.97 -30.45
C LYS A 690 -14.04 -7.93 -29.26
N LEU A 691 -14.50 -9.18 -29.41
CA LEU A 691 -14.35 -10.19 -28.36
C LEU A 691 -12.90 -10.64 -28.22
N GLU A 692 -12.18 -10.84 -29.33
CA GLU A 692 -10.76 -11.17 -29.32
C GLU A 692 -9.93 -10.10 -28.61
N GLU A 693 -10.18 -8.82 -28.91
CA GLU A 693 -9.52 -7.70 -28.23
C GLU A 693 -9.84 -7.66 -26.73
N ARG A 694 -11.11 -7.87 -26.35
CA ARG A 694 -11.53 -7.92 -24.93
C ARG A 694 -10.92 -9.10 -24.18
N ILE A 695 -10.86 -10.27 -24.81
CA ILE A 695 -10.21 -11.47 -24.25
C ILE A 695 -8.73 -11.17 -24.03
N LYS A 696 -8.04 -10.66 -25.05
CA LYS A 696 -6.61 -10.30 -24.96
C LYS A 696 -6.37 -9.32 -23.80
N ASN A 697 -7.15 -8.24 -23.72
CA ASN A 697 -7.05 -7.25 -22.64
C ASN A 697 -7.32 -7.85 -21.25
N THR A 698 -8.33 -8.71 -21.13
CA THR A 698 -8.70 -9.33 -19.84
C THR A 698 -7.66 -10.36 -19.41
N SER A 699 -7.12 -11.14 -20.34
CA SER A 699 -6.02 -12.09 -20.09
C SER A 699 -4.74 -11.39 -19.66
N LEU A 700 -4.42 -10.23 -20.26
CA LEU A 700 -3.30 -9.39 -19.84
C LEU A 700 -3.48 -8.86 -18.41
N GLN A 701 -4.69 -8.39 -18.06
CA GLN A 701 -5.01 -7.95 -16.70
C GLN A 701 -4.94 -9.09 -15.68
N LEU A 702 -5.38 -10.29 -16.07
CA LEU A 702 -5.27 -11.48 -15.24
C LEU A 702 -3.80 -11.79 -14.93
N LYS A 703 -2.98 -11.89 -15.98
CA LYS A 703 -1.54 -12.14 -15.86
C LYS A 703 -0.88 -11.10 -14.95
N ASP A 704 -1.16 -9.81 -15.17
CA ASP A 704 -0.60 -8.74 -14.33
C ASP A 704 -1.04 -8.86 -12.86
N LYS A 705 -2.31 -9.24 -12.61
CA LYS A 705 -2.84 -9.45 -11.26
C LYS A 705 -2.20 -10.64 -10.54
N GLU A 706 -1.97 -11.74 -11.24
CA GLU A 706 -1.35 -12.95 -10.70
C GLU A 706 0.12 -12.73 -10.38
N GLU A 707 0.88 -12.20 -11.34
CA GLU A 707 2.30 -11.90 -11.15
C GLU A 707 2.52 -10.87 -10.02
N ASN A 708 1.54 -9.99 -9.75
CA ASN A 708 1.63 -8.96 -8.69
C ASN A 708 1.06 -9.43 -7.35
N SER A 709 0.57 -10.66 -7.25
CA SER A 709 -0.16 -11.15 -6.07
C SER A 709 0.66 -11.02 -4.77
N THR A 710 1.97 -11.29 -4.84
CA THR A 710 2.91 -11.31 -3.71
C THR A 710 3.68 -10.00 -3.51
N VAL A 711 3.49 -9.00 -4.39
CA VAL A 711 4.31 -7.77 -4.42
C VAL A 711 3.46 -6.51 -4.20
N SER A 712 4.03 -5.53 -3.48
CA SER A 712 3.39 -4.25 -3.15
C SER A 712 3.91 -3.10 -4.04
N LEU A 713 3.37 -3.00 -5.25
CA LEU A 713 3.75 -1.98 -6.24
C LEU A 713 3.53 -0.52 -5.78
N GLY A 714 2.55 -0.28 -4.91
CA GLY A 714 2.25 1.06 -4.41
C GLY A 714 3.38 1.62 -3.52
N THR A 715 4.08 0.73 -2.80
CA THR A 715 5.12 1.14 -1.85
C THR A 715 6.34 1.71 -2.56
N SER A 716 6.81 1.04 -3.61
CA SER A 716 7.90 1.51 -4.49
C SER A 716 7.51 2.80 -5.20
N LYS A 717 6.34 2.80 -5.85
CA LYS A 717 5.84 3.92 -6.65
C LYS A 717 5.64 5.22 -5.87
N MET A 718 5.17 5.13 -4.62
CA MET A 718 4.85 6.32 -3.82
C MET A 718 6.07 6.95 -3.14
N ASN A 719 7.13 6.18 -2.88
CA ASN A 719 8.19 6.61 -1.96
C ASN A 719 9.62 6.51 -2.49
N TYR A 720 9.90 5.60 -3.43
CA TYR A 720 11.28 5.23 -3.81
C TYR A 720 11.59 5.46 -5.29
N ILE A 721 10.58 5.42 -6.16
CA ILE A 721 10.72 5.75 -7.58
C ILE A 721 10.48 7.25 -7.76
N ASP A 722 11.40 7.94 -8.44
CA ASP A 722 11.21 9.33 -8.84
C ASP A 722 9.95 9.46 -9.73
N PRO A 723 8.94 10.24 -9.33
CA PRO A 723 7.68 10.33 -10.06
C PRO A 723 7.86 10.86 -11.49
N ARG A 724 8.93 11.62 -11.77
CA ARG A 724 9.23 12.14 -13.11
C ARG A 724 9.51 11.02 -14.12
N LEU A 725 9.98 9.84 -13.69
CA LEU A 725 10.07 8.65 -14.54
C LEU A 725 8.70 8.17 -15.03
N THR A 726 7.69 8.24 -14.16
CA THR A 726 6.32 7.86 -14.52
C THR A 726 5.71 8.88 -15.48
N VAL A 727 6.01 10.17 -15.27
CA VAL A 727 5.55 11.27 -16.15
C VAL A 727 6.21 11.16 -17.52
N MET A 728 7.53 10.94 -17.56
CA MET A 728 8.27 10.69 -18.79
C MET A 728 7.68 9.50 -19.55
N PHE A 729 7.43 8.37 -18.86
CA PHE A 729 6.80 7.21 -19.48
C PHE A 729 5.42 7.56 -20.05
N ALA A 730 4.57 8.26 -19.28
CA ALA A 730 3.25 8.68 -19.74
C ALA A 730 3.30 9.49 -21.04
N LYS A 731 4.19 10.51 -21.09
CA LYS A 731 4.35 11.38 -22.26
C LYS A 731 4.96 10.63 -23.45
N LYS A 732 6.11 9.98 -23.25
CA LYS A 732 6.85 9.25 -24.29
C LYS A 732 6.05 8.11 -24.92
N PHE A 733 5.27 7.38 -24.12
CA PHE A 733 4.50 6.21 -24.57
C PHE A 733 3.04 6.54 -24.92
N ASN A 734 2.63 7.81 -24.84
CA ASN A 734 1.26 8.28 -25.02
C ASN A 734 0.25 7.50 -24.17
N VAL A 735 0.58 7.31 -22.89
CA VAL A 735 -0.27 6.64 -21.89
C VAL A 735 -0.86 7.70 -20.96
N PRO A 736 -2.19 7.80 -20.82
CA PRO A 736 -2.80 8.77 -19.92
C PRO A 736 -2.30 8.58 -18.48
N ILE A 737 -1.87 9.68 -17.84
CA ILE A 737 -1.23 9.63 -16.52
C ILE A 737 -2.14 9.02 -15.45
N GLU A 738 -3.46 9.11 -15.60
CA GLU A 738 -4.45 8.53 -14.71
C GLU A 738 -4.51 7.00 -14.74
N LYS A 739 -3.96 6.36 -15.79
CA LYS A 739 -3.77 4.91 -15.84
C LYS A 739 -2.58 4.46 -15.00
N LEU A 740 -1.65 5.37 -14.70
CA LEU A 740 -0.46 5.09 -13.92
C LEU A 740 -0.62 5.60 -12.49
N PHE A 741 -0.94 6.87 -12.29
CA PHE A 741 -1.16 7.47 -10.97
C PHE A 741 -2.64 7.58 -10.64
N THR A 742 -3.01 7.13 -9.43
CA THR A 742 -4.32 7.41 -8.83
C THR A 742 -4.47 8.91 -8.56
N LYS A 743 -5.70 9.40 -8.33
CA LYS A 743 -5.95 10.83 -8.02
C LYS A 743 -5.00 11.33 -6.92
N THR A 744 -4.93 10.63 -5.79
CA THR A 744 -4.05 10.97 -4.67
C THR A 744 -2.56 11.04 -5.03
N LEU A 745 -2.08 10.18 -5.94
CA LEU A 745 -0.69 10.25 -6.40
C LEU A 745 -0.46 11.39 -7.39
N ARG A 746 -1.46 11.74 -8.20
CA ARG A 746 -1.39 12.93 -9.06
C ARG A 746 -1.36 14.20 -8.22
N ASP A 747 -2.19 14.30 -7.19
CA ASP A 747 -2.20 15.44 -6.26
C ASP A 747 -0.86 15.55 -5.51
N LYS A 748 -0.30 14.42 -5.07
CA LYS A 748 1.01 14.36 -4.39
C LYS A 748 2.17 14.79 -5.31
N PHE A 749 2.13 14.40 -6.58
CA PHE A 749 3.22 14.57 -7.53
C PHE A 749 2.91 15.59 -8.64
N ALA A 750 2.03 16.55 -8.37
CA ALA A 750 1.71 17.63 -9.30
C ALA A 750 2.97 18.33 -9.83
N TRP A 751 3.92 18.61 -8.92
CA TRP A 751 5.23 19.17 -9.24
C TRP A 751 5.99 18.38 -10.31
N ALA A 752 5.92 17.04 -10.29
CA ALA A 752 6.61 16.20 -11.25
C ALA A 752 5.87 16.12 -12.59
N ILE A 753 4.53 16.13 -12.54
CA ILE A 753 3.66 16.09 -13.72
C ILE A 753 3.86 17.35 -14.58
N GLU A 754 3.99 18.50 -13.92
CA GLU A 754 4.19 19.78 -14.59
C GLU A 754 5.65 20.02 -15.03
N SER A 755 6.64 19.54 -14.26
CA SER A 755 8.06 19.86 -14.53
C SER A 755 8.80 18.89 -15.45
N ALA A 756 8.34 17.64 -15.64
CA ALA A 756 9.07 16.65 -16.45
C ALA A 756 8.47 16.46 -17.84
N ASP A 757 9.32 16.35 -18.86
CA ASP A 757 8.95 16.06 -20.25
C ASP A 757 9.19 14.58 -20.63
N GLU A 758 8.96 14.25 -21.90
CA GLU A 758 9.16 12.91 -22.47
C GLU A 758 10.63 12.48 -22.61
N ASN A 759 11.57 13.41 -22.48
CA ASN A 759 13.02 13.19 -22.61
C ASN A 759 13.73 13.18 -21.25
N TRP A 760 13.00 13.43 -20.16
CA TRP A 760 13.55 13.46 -18.82
C TRP A 760 14.21 12.14 -18.43
N ARG A 761 15.39 12.21 -17.81
CA ARG A 761 16.12 11.04 -17.29
C ARG A 761 16.60 11.25 -15.86
N PHE A 762 16.48 10.18 -15.08
CA PHE A 762 17.11 10.05 -13.76
C PHE A 762 18.59 9.75 -13.94
#